data_AF-A0A4R8HG25-F1
#
_entry.id   AF-A0A4R8HG25-F1
#
_cell.length_a   1.000
_cell.length_b   1.000
_cell.length_c   1.000
_cell.angle_alpha   90.00
_cell.angle_beta   90.00
_cell.angle_gamma   90.00
#
_symmetry.space_group_name_H-M   'P 1'
#
loop_
_entity.id
_entity.type
_entity.pdbx_description
1 polymer ?
#
loop_
_entity_poly.entity_id
_entity_poly.type
_entity_poly.pdbx_seq_one_letter_code
_entity_poly.pdbx_strand_id
1 'polypeptide(L)'
;MKSSNLQELKFLIRIAQLSDSLLRKIKIVKENKENLNAIVKDFFWIDLANDIETILENLVSKINQEKKIISKSEKNSKDKELKLYYEDIEDVDIKQITNLCIAAGLPTESFELAEECYYKVVEEDEDYANGKYKALNFIGDGLGGAFAQYTAMLSAGNGDNYQCITRNSIGIKNFTEFKGNEFLGYSLGIKLFLQNILKEDNSMNYLLTKLKKKGVIKGGNISYSYRESIENVNAEKLKYILTEILFTNYSGEKKDLRKKVEVAFDPKIVERKMRFIDNYKIYQERIKSEKQRVINYIISSNFGSRVLRHIGSSYLVDQNLESFSGGIDQELIKQIESLEEDQLDALLEARVDLFEPYMLLAEGANASSAKNRFRKKPNIGNMTNNLSLDYLRSLVKDIIIDLNAKDKEIIKEVFRLSRRGTGKEFLSIIKDRLRHSMYLQKKISKEELDYECNFLQENPDLLTDKAKVYRLDQAALNQLQRMKYTELKDLWKWELTGGGIFLKLGKKLEDGEEAKEYHSSNPAEKFSNEEERLKIDLQEPSINRIYGSLKQKKYLEPKDTDYLNQDNDIYEFAANQGVGFEILSEHSSLNRNIKVDNQDISGSYKQKKREEADIGSRNKTLRDKYFGDNIILRDDYKLIYIYGSNKENELIIDGFKNGDYGINLVEQSKEGQDSKVPLTYTSYKIKFDNFEFIALDRLEIKKSIYDHTRVSVAGLINEDDFSAYENYLAQEDPKLVISYGNDDSKILFKGIIEDYSIAYENHDYYLELEALSYSILLERRRINRIYQNLGTTYNQIFAKLMDQNSEFNLAFAEDSVGNTELVSSDYPVVLQYKENEWGFIKRISSYLNQLLIVDDTKDSSEKINIQVGAHNLPAKNLNNIKGSKKKKVGKRFNEFNYYKVDHHGHFRSECIFDLGRKVKYKVNNQEDNTLELTIIKNRIYVEEGILYSDLTLVAPKDLNLEKELRKTPIKGRSFRAEVKKLNNKHKAQVLFRDLEDEYDQAASFWIPIDKPYTNAYFSPEVGDIVDITFKAKNEKHLTLKSSSIDKEQEVEWEASDKLLYTPGGYQMKVNNQKILLAAKDNKSALEVKEELINLVSSKQQLKLSKEEISAQGEKGEFGLDDQRTLFKFGSKNLMIDDSGINIL
;
A
#
# COMPACT_ATOMS: atom_id res chain seq x y z
N MET A 1 55.36 35.51 38.46
CA MET A 1 54.97 34.12 38.76
C MET A 1 53.73 34.14 39.65
N LYS A 2 52.69 33.40 39.22
CA LYS A 2 51.59 32.80 40.00
C LYS A 2 50.81 33.70 40.98
N SER A 3 49.64 34.22 40.58
CA SER A 3 48.48 34.42 41.49
C SER A 3 47.14 34.87 40.85
N SER A 4 46.83 34.63 39.57
CA SER A 4 45.54 35.08 38.96
C SER A 4 44.48 33.98 38.80
N ASN A 5 44.69 32.79 39.38
CA ASN A 5 43.76 31.66 39.30
C ASN A 5 42.61 31.67 40.34
N LEU A 6 42.29 32.82 40.95
CA LEU A 6 41.33 32.86 42.09
C LEU A 6 40.26 33.97 42.05
N GLN A 7 40.27 34.88 41.07
CA GLN A 7 39.21 35.90 40.92
C GLN A 7 38.29 35.68 39.71
N GLU A 8 38.75 35.08 38.61
CA GLU A 8 37.84 34.59 37.55
C GLU A 8 37.05 33.34 37.99
N LEU A 9 37.61 32.54 38.91
CA LEU A 9 36.89 31.45 39.58
C LEU A 9 35.71 31.97 40.43
N LYS A 10 35.79 33.18 41.01
CA LYS A 10 34.71 33.76 41.83
C LYS A 10 33.58 34.40 41.01
N PHE A 11 33.82 34.72 39.73
CA PHE A 11 32.77 35.18 38.82
C PHE A 11 32.02 34.00 38.17
N LEU A 12 32.73 32.90 37.86
CA LEU A 12 32.13 31.63 37.45
C LEU A 12 31.31 30.96 38.57
N ILE A 13 31.70 31.13 39.84
CA ILE A 13 30.92 30.72 41.03
C ILE A 13 29.61 31.53 41.20
N ARG A 14 29.44 32.68 40.53
CA ARG A 14 28.19 33.46 40.58
C ARG A 14 27.23 33.16 39.42
N ILE A 15 27.72 32.52 38.36
CA ILE A 15 26.87 31.87 37.33
C ILE A 15 26.51 30.43 37.75
N ALA A 16 27.11 29.92 38.83
CA ALA A 16 26.60 28.78 39.59
C ALA A 16 25.36 29.11 40.47
N GLN A 17 24.68 30.26 40.30
CA GLN A 17 23.52 30.64 41.12
C GLN A 17 22.24 31.00 40.35
N LEU A 18 22.14 30.66 39.06
CA LEU A 18 20.83 30.62 38.36
C LEU A 18 20.69 29.34 37.54
N SER A 19 20.57 28.21 38.24
CA SER A 19 19.73 27.07 37.84
C SER A 19 19.73 26.02 38.96
N ASP A 20 18.91 26.26 39.97
CA ASP A 20 18.73 25.44 41.18
C ASP A 20 18.08 24.05 40.91
N SER A 21 18.10 23.60 39.66
CA SER A 21 17.61 22.30 39.18
C SER A 21 18.76 21.40 38.69
N LEU A 22 19.89 21.97 38.26
CA LEU A 22 21.01 21.21 37.68
C LEU A 22 21.89 20.55 38.75
N LEU A 23 21.97 21.13 39.95
CA LEU A 23 22.84 20.66 41.04
C LEU A 23 22.34 19.38 41.74
N ARG A 24 21.10 18.94 41.51
CA ARG A 24 20.66 17.60 41.93
C ARG A 24 21.16 16.49 41.01
N LYS A 25 21.61 16.80 39.78
CA LYS A 25 22.17 15.84 38.81
C LYS A 25 23.70 15.71 38.87
N ILE A 26 24.41 16.62 39.54
CA ILE A 26 25.88 16.69 39.48
C ILE A 26 26.59 15.59 40.30
N LYS A 27 25.88 14.84 41.16
CA LYS A 27 26.45 13.63 41.79
C LYS A 27 26.55 12.46 40.80
N ILE A 28 25.61 12.36 39.87
CA ILE A 28 25.52 11.34 38.80
C ILE A 28 26.57 11.57 37.69
N VAL A 29 27.03 12.82 37.51
CA VAL A 29 27.96 13.21 36.44
C VAL A 29 29.41 12.76 36.70
N LYS A 30 29.82 12.55 37.96
CA LYS A 30 31.19 12.09 38.27
C LYS A 30 31.40 10.60 37.98
N GLU A 31 30.41 9.76 38.28
CA GLU A 31 30.46 8.29 38.06
C GLU A 31 30.20 7.93 36.58
N ASN A 32 29.42 8.74 35.85
CA ASN A 32 29.28 8.63 34.39
C ASN A 32 30.54 9.04 33.59
N LYS A 33 31.43 9.84 34.19
CA LYS A 33 32.63 10.34 33.49
C LYS A 33 33.67 9.24 33.29
N GLU A 34 33.79 8.29 34.23
CA GLU A 34 34.73 7.16 34.15
C GLU A 34 34.31 6.09 33.13
N ASN A 35 33.01 5.89 32.93
CA ASN A 35 32.47 4.90 31.99
C ASN A 35 32.34 5.44 30.56
N LEU A 36 31.98 6.73 30.42
CA LEU A 36 32.17 7.45 29.16
C LEU A 36 33.67 7.49 28.77
N ASN A 37 34.55 7.65 29.76
CA ASN A 37 35.99 7.57 29.55
C ASN A 37 36.42 6.18 29.07
N ALA A 38 35.95 5.09 29.68
CA ALA A 38 36.22 3.73 29.20
C ALA A 38 35.79 3.52 27.74
N ILE A 39 34.57 3.94 27.36
CA ILE A 39 34.06 3.81 25.98
C ILE A 39 34.84 4.68 24.99
N VAL A 40 35.18 5.92 25.36
CA VAL A 40 35.96 6.83 24.52
C VAL A 40 37.43 6.39 24.42
N LYS A 41 37.95 5.77 25.47
CA LYS A 41 39.28 5.15 25.52
C LYS A 41 39.34 3.86 24.72
N ASP A 42 38.28 3.05 24.71
CA ASP A 42 38.25 1.82 23.92
C ASP A 42 38.00 2.11 22.43
N PHE A 43 37.23 3.16 22.12
CA PHE A 43 36.84 3.47 20.75
C PHE A 43 37.74 4.49 20.04
N PHE A 44 38.24 5.49 20.77
CA PHE A 44 39.12 6.53 20.24
C PHE A 44 40.52 6.52 20.85
N TRP A 45 40.80 5.63 21.82
CA TRP A 45 42.07 5.60 22.56
C TRP A 45 42.42 6.93 23.23
N ILE A 46 41.38 7.67 23.62
CA ILE A 46 41.47 8.94 24.35
C ILE A 46 41.04 8.72 25.79
N ASP A 47 41.96 8.98 26.71
CA ASP A 47 41.66 8.99 28.13
C ASP A 47 41.16 10.38 28.56
N LEU A 48 39.84 10.51 28.69
CA LEU A 48 39.11 11.68 29.19
C LEU A 48 39.39 12.01 30.66
N ALA A 49 40.19 11.21 31.38
CA ALA A 49 40.74 11.59 32.68
C ALA A 49 41.89 12.60 32.57
N ASN A 50 42.55 12.69 31.41
CA ASN A 50 43.52 13.73 31.12
C ASN A 50 42.82 15.06 30.85
N ASP A 51 43.50 16.19 31.11
CA ASP A 51 42.97 17.47 30.72
C ASP A 51 42.84 17.56 29.18
N ILE A 52 41.81 18.27 28.71
CA ILE A 52 41.51 18.39 27.28
C ILE A 52 42.68 19.03 26.52
N GLU A 53 43.50 19.85 27.18
CA GLU A 53 44.66 20.50 26.54
C GLU A 53 45.76 19.49 26.23
N THR A 54 46.04 18.55 27.14
CA THR A 54 46.98 17.44 26.98
C THR A 54 46.51 16.45 25.91
N ILE A 55 45.19 16.18 25.85
CA ILE A 55 44.59 15.37 24.79
C ILE A 55 44.80 16.04 23.42
N LEU A 56 44.59 17.36 23.33
CA LEU A 56 44.74 18.11 22.09
C LEU A 56 46.19 18.27 21.65
N GLU A 57 47.14 18.47 22.56
CA GLU A 57 48.57 18.53 22.24
C GLU A 57 49.05 17.24 21.56
N ASN A 58 48.61 16.08 22.06
CA ASN A 58 48.91 14.79 21.47
C ASN A 58 48.25 14.60 20.08
N LEU A 59 46.98 15.02 19.93
CA LEU A 59 46.22 14.88 18.68
C LEU A 59 46.71 15.82 17.56
N VAL A 60 47.06 17.07 17.86
CA VAL A 60 47.49 18.06 16.86
C VAL A 60 48.77 17.62 16.13
N SER A 61 49.67 16.94 16.82
CA SER A 61 50.90 16.41 16.20
C SER A 61 50.64 15.29 15.19
N LYS A 62 49.55 14.52 15.39
CA LYS A 62 49.16 13.36 14.58
C LYS A 62 48.27 13.73 13.38
N ILE A 63 47.39 14.75 13.51
CA ILE A 63 46.55 15.26 12.40
C ILE A 63 47.40 15.68 11.20
N ASN A 64 48.54 16.31 11.46
CA ASN A 64 49.44 16.81 10.42
C ASN A 64 50.28 15.70 9.74
N GLN A 65 50.22 14.44 10.22
CA GLN A 65 50.92 13.29 9.66
C GLN A 65 50.04 12.41 8.77
N GLU A 66 48.73 12.72 8.65
CA GLU A 66 47.80 11.94 7.84
C GLU A 66 48.12 12.02 6.33
N LYS A 67 48.88 11.08 5.75
CA LYS A 67 48.76 10.70 4.32
C LYS A 67 49.14 9.24 4.08
N LYS A 68 48.13 8.41 3.80
CA LYS A 68 48.19 7.25 2.89
C LYS A 68 46.79 6.63 2.80
N ILE A 69 46.10 6.88 1.70
CA ILE A 69 45.00 6.02 1.26
C ILE A 69 45.54 5.16 0.14
N ILE A 70 45.32 3.86 0.25
CA ILE A 70 45.59 2.91 -0.83
C ILE A 70 44.26 2.62 -1.51
N SER A 71 44.21 2.89 -2.81
CA SER A 71 43.06 2.55 -3.65
C SER A 71 43.50 1.70 -4.84
N LYS A 72 42.62 0.79 -5.27
CA LYS A 72 42.83 -0.08 -6.43
C LYS A 72 41.61 0.00 -7.34
N SER A 73 41.82 0.04 -8.65
CA SER A 73 40.74 -0.01 -9.63
C SER A 73 40.75 -1.34 -10.41
N GLU A 74 39.57 -1.88 -10.67
CA GLU A 74 39.38 -3.10 -11.47
C GLU A 74 38.32 -2.86 -12.54
N LYS A 75 38.61 -3.27 -13.79
CA LYS A 75 37.72 -3.15 -14.94
C LYS A 75 37.12 -4.50 -15.30
N ASN A 76 35.80 -4.57 -15.37
CA ASN A 76 35.09 -5.74 -15.90
C ASN A 76 34.46 -5.41 -17.25
N SER A 77 35.10 -5.88 -18.32
CA SER A 77 34.68 -5.64 -19.71
C SER A 77 33.39 -6.38 -20.10
N LYS A 78 33.07 -7.50 -19.43
CA LYS A 78 31.88 -8.31 -19.71
C LYS A 78 30.60 -7.64 -19.21
N ASP A 79 30.66 -7.09 -18.00
CA ASP A 79 29.52 -6.46 -17.33
C ASP A 79 29.49 -4.92 -17.49
N LYS A 80 30.52 -4.35 -18.13
CA LYS A 80 30.70 -2.89 -18.31
C LYS A 80 30.71 -2.11 -16.99
N GLU A 81 31.39 -2.68 -15.99
CA GLU A 81 31.52 -2.12 -14.65
C GLU A 81 32.97 -1.73 -14.32
N LEU A 82 33.13 -0.63 -13.60
CA LEU A 82 34.39 -0.19 -13.01
C LEU A 82 34.28 -0.26 -11.48
N LYS A 83 35.22 -0.94 -10.83
CA LYS A 83 35.25 -1.09 -9.37
C LYS A 83 36.42 -0.31 -8.78
N LEU A 84 36.15 0.45 -7.71
CA LEU A 84 37.11 1.22 -6.94
C LEU A 84 37.15 0.69 -5.52
N TYR A 85 38.29 0.12 -5.13
CA TYR A 85 38.53 -0.42 -3.80
C TYR A 85 39.31 0.59 -2.97
N TYR A 86 38.83 0.88 -1.77
CA TYR A 86 39.53 1.65 -0.74
C TYR A 86 39.95 0.70 0.39
N GLU A 87 41.24 0.67 0.69
CA GLU A 87 41.79 -0.17 1.75
C GLU A 87 41.68 0.52 3.12
N ASP A 88 41.68 -0.27 4.20
CA ASP A 88 41.71 0.25 5.57
C ASP A 88 43.07 0.88 5.88
N ILE A 89 43.11 1.81 6.84
CA ILE A 89 44.37 2.41 7.30
C ILE A 89 44.98 1.51 8.36
N GLU A 90 46.19 1.00 8.10
CA GLU A 90 46.92 0.12 9.04
C GLU A 90 47.50 0.88 10.23
N ASP A 91 47.86 2.16 10.05
CA ASP A 91 48.42 2.99 11.11
C ASP A 91 47.38 3.32 12.18
N VAL A 92 47.60 2.79 13.38
CA VAL A 92 46.68 2.87 14.52
C VAL A 92 46.46 4.30 14.99
N ASP A 93 47.49 5.15 14.96
CA ASP A 93 47.43 6.55 15.39
C ASP A 93 46.64 7.39 14.39
N ILE A 94 46.81 7.13 13.10
CA ILE A 94 46.03 7.78 12.03
C ILE A 94 44.57 7.30 12.06
N LYS A 95 44.35 6.01 12.33
CA LYS A 95 42.99 5.43 12.45
C LYS A 95 42.22 6.03 13.61
N GLN A 96 42.87 6.18 14.77
CA GLN A 96 42.34 6.87 15.96
C GLN A 96 41.81 8.25 15.64
N ILE A 97 42.67 9.06 15.02
CA ILE A 97 42.38 10.47 14.83
C ILE A 97 41.32 10.68 13.75
N THR A 98 41.35 9.83 12.72
CA THR A 98 40.32 9.81 11.67
C THR A 98 38.96 9.44 12.25
N ASN A 99 38.87 8.44 13.14
CA ASN A 99 37.62 8.07 13.82
C ASN A 99 37.07 9.23 14.64
N LEU A 100 37.93 9.90 15.42
CA LEU A 100 37.54 11.04 16.23
C LEU A 100 37.04 12.20 15.37
N CYS A 101 37.73 12.49 14.27
CA CYS A 101 37.34 13.48 13.29
C CYS A 101 35.99 13.14 12.64
N ILE A 102 35.75 11.88 12.26
CA ILE A 102 34.44 11.43 11.74
C ILE A 102 33.33 11.63 12.77
N ALA A 103 33.57 11.26 14.04
CA ALA A 103 32.63 11.46 15.13
C ALA A 103 32.31 12.95 15.37
N ALA A 104 33.33 13.80 15.34
CA ALA A 104 33.23 15.25 15.45
C ALA A 104 32.61 15.92 14.20
N GLY A 105 32.44 15.16 13.11
CA GLY A 105 31.92 15.66 11.85
C GLY A 105 32.91 16.52 11.05
N LEU A 106 34.21 16.28 11.22
CA LEU A 106 35.33 17.01 10.63
C LEU A 106 36.02 16.15 9.56
N PRO A 107 35.74 16.32 8.25
CA PRO A 107 36.43 15.56 7.21
C PRO A 107 37.91 15.94 7.12
N THR A 108 38.80 14.96 7.25
CA THR A 108 40.27 15.14 7.20
C THR A 108 40.79 15.23 5.75
N GLU A 109 42.09 15.50 5.57
CA GLU A 109 42.72 15.50 4.23
C GLU A 109 42.62 14.14 3.53
N SER A 110 42.52 13.05 4.30
CA SER A 110 42.31 11.70 3.77
C SER A 110 41.04 11.61 2.89
N PHE A 111 39.95 12.29 3.25
CA PHE A 111 38.73 12.28 2.42
C PHE A 111 38.91 13.02 1.08
N GLU A 112 39.81 14.00 1.00
CA GLU A 112 40.17 14.68 -0.26
C GLU A 112 41.05 13.79 -1.13
N LEU A 113 41.99 13.04 -0.55
CA LEU A 113 42.78 12.05 -1.29
C LEU A 113 41.89 10.92 -1.85
N ALA A 114 40.86 10.50 -1.12
CA ALA A 114 39.86 9.56 -1.64
C ALA A 114 39.11 10.14 -2.85
N GLU A 115 38.69 11.40 -2.74
CA GLU A 115 38.05 12.16 -3.83
C GLU A 115 38.97 12.26 -5.07
N GLU A 116 40.26 12.57 -4.88
CA GLU A 116 41.25 12.57 -5.97
C GLU A 116 41.42 11.20 -6.63
N CYS A 117 41.41 10.10 -5.87
CA CYS A 117 41.49 8.75 -6.44
C CYS A 117 40.29 8.45 -7.36
N TYR A 118 39.09 8.88 -6.96
CA TYR A 118 37.90 8.78 -7.79
C TYR A 118 38.03 9.60 -9.08
N TYR A 119 38.45 10.88 -8.98
CA TYR A 119 38.60 11.74 -10.15
C TYR A 119 39.64 11.22 -11.14
N LYS A 120 40.80 10.73 -10.67
CA LYS A 120 41.80 10.10 -11.55
C LYS A 120 41.22 8.97 -12.38
N VAL A 121 40.40 8.11 -11.77
CA VAL A 121 39.82 6.96 -12.48
C VAL A 121 38.67 7.34 -13.42
N VAL A 122 37.97 8.45 -13.16
CA VAL A 122 36.87 8.90 -14.02
C VAL A 122 37.32 9.85 -15.14
N GLU A 123 38.33 10.68 -14.89
CA GLU A 123 38.81 11.71 -15.81
C GLU A 123 40.02 11.26 -16.64
N GLU A 124 40.92 10.44 -16.08
CA GLU A 124 42.15 10.00 -16.78
C GLU A 124 41.98 8.65 -17.51
N ASP A 125 40.85 7.96 -17.32
CA ASP A 125 40.56 6.68 -17.95
C ASP A 125 39.81 6.85 -19.28
N GLU A 126 40.53 6.77 -20.40
CA GLU A 126 39.98 6.97 -21.74
C GLU A 126 38.77 6.06 -22.04
N ASP A 127 38.71 4.85 -21.50
CA ASP A 127 37.59 3.94 -21.73
C ASP A 127 36.31 4.42 -21.01
N TYR A 128 36.44 4.98 -19.81
CA TYR A 128 35.30 5.54 -19.07
C TYR A 128 34.83 6.87 -19.69
N ALA A 129 35.78 7.75 -20.03
CA ALA A 129 35.50 9.02 -20.71
C ALA A 129 34.80 8.81 -22.08
N ASN A 130 35.14 7.74 -22.80
CA ASN A 130 34.49 7.34 -24.06
C ASN A 130 33.20 6.53 -23.88
N GLY A 131 32.70 6.34 -22.64
CA GLY A 131 31.41 5.71 -22.35
C GLY A 131 31.37 4.19 -22.47
N LYS A 132 32.52 3.51 -22.39
CA LYS A 132 32.64 2.04 -22.53
C LYS A 132 32.10 1.30 -21.30
N TYR A 133 32.24 1.90 -20.11
CA TYR A 133 31.72 1.41 -18.83
C TYR A 133 30.52 2.27 -18.39
N LYS A 134 29.46 1.63 -17.88
CA LYS A 134 28.17 2.28 -17.59
C LYS A 134 27.78 2.25 -16.11
N ALA A 135 28.54 1.57 -15.27
CA ALA A 135 28.30 1.48 -13.82
C ALA A 135 29.61 1.59 -13.02
N LEU A 136 29.56 2.32 -11.90
CA LEU A 136 30.69 2.55 -11.00
C LEU A 136 30.42 1.97 -9.61
N ASN A 137 31.32 1.13 -9.11
CA ASN A 137 31.17 0.44 -7.84
C ASN A 137 32.29 0.84 -6.87
N PHE A 138 31.92 1.42 -5.72
CA PHE A 138 32.85 1.77 -4.64
C PHE A 138 32.84 0.69 -3.57
N ILE A 139 34.00 0.21 -3.15
CA ILE A 139 34.12 -0.91 -2.22
C ILE A 139 35.15 -0.58 -1.15
N GLY A 140 34.88 -0.84 0.12
CA GLY A 140 35.87 -0.65 1.19
C GLY A 140 35.52 -1.38 2.48
N ASP A 141 36.52 -1.61 3.32
CA ASP A 141 36.39 -2.20 4.66
C ASP A 141 36.92 -1.23 5.72
N GLY A 142 36.40 -1.26 6.95
CA GLY A 142 36.87 -0.38 8.03
C GLY A 142 36.78 1.11 7.68
N LEU A 143 37.90 1.84 7.76
CA LEU A 143 37.98 3.23 7.29
C LEU A 143 37.92 3.36 5.77
N GLY A 144 38.41 2.36 5.03
CA GLY A 144 38.24 2.27 3.58
C GLY A 144 36.77 2.32 3.18
N GLY A 145 35.89 1.71 3.98
CA GLY A 145 34.44 1.83 3.84
C GLY A 145 33.93 3.27 3.98
N ALA A 146 34.43 4.02 4.96
CA ALA A 146 34.05 5.42 5.16
C ALA A 146 34.46 6.30 3.96
N PHE A 147 35.66 6.07 3.41
CA PHE A 147 36.13 6.73 2.19
C PHE A 147 35.24 6.36 0.99
N ALA A 148 34.92 5.07 0.82
CA ALA A 148 34.04 4.60 -0.25
C ALA A 148 32.63 5.23 -0.17
N GLN A 149 32.06 5.37 1.04
CA GLN A 149 30.78 6.05 1.25
C GLN A 149 30.88 7.53 0.86
N TYR A 150 31.96 8.20 1.25
CA TYR A 150 32.18 9.61 0.96
C TYR A 150 32.31 9.88 -0.54
N THR A 151 33.14 9.12 -1.25
CA THR A 151 33.32 9.28 -2.70
C THR A 151 32.09 8.88 -3.50
N ALA A 152 31.35 7.86 -3.06
CA ALA A 152 30.08 7.49 -3.68
C ALA A 152 29.05 8.62 -3.61
N MET A 153 28.99 9.35 -2.48
CA MET A 153 28.13 10.52 -2.38
C MET A 153 28.55 11.62 -3.35
N LEU A 154 29.84 11.92 -3.45
CA LEU A 154 30.32 12.94 -4.41
C LEU A 154 30.03 12.54 -5.87
N SER A 155 30.08 11.24 -6.20
CA SER A 155 29.73 10.75 -7.54
C SER A 155 28.25 10.92 -7.91
N ALA A 156 27.36 11.15 -6.93
CA ALA A 156 25.93 11.29 -7.16
C ALA A 156 25.58 12.48 -8.07
N GLY A 157 26.45 13.48 -8.15
CA GLY A 157 26.35 14.61 -9.07
C GLY A 157 26.72 14.27 -10.52
N ASN A 158 27.52 13.22 -10.76
CA ASN A 158 28.21 12.97 -12.03
C ASN A 158 27.84 11.65 -12.75
N GLY A 159 27.05 10.75 -12.14
CA GLY A 159 26.71 9.45 -12.74
C GLY A 159 25.33 8.91 -12.39
N ASP A 160 24.67 8.28 -13.35
CA ASP A 160 23.31 7.73 -13.17
C ASP A 160 23.30 6.33 -12.56
N ASN A 161 24.36 5.54 -12.70
CA ASN A 161 24.46 4.16 -12.17
C ASN A 161 25.73 3.98 -11.34
N TYR A 162 25.60 4.06 -10.01
CA TYR A 162 26.68 3.71 -9.10
C TYR A 162 26.16 2.95 -7.88
N GLN A 163 27.03 2.14 -7.27
CA GLN A 163 26.78 1.44 -6.02
C GLN A 163 27.99 1.54 -5.09
N CYS A 164 27.76 1.66 -3.78
CA CYS A 164 28.78 1.60 -2.76
C CYS A 164 28.50 0.41 -1.84
N ILE A 165 29.51 -0.43 -1.61
CA ILE A 165 29.45 -1.61 -0.77
C ILE A 165 30.57 -1.51 0.26
N THR A 166 30.21 -1.41 1.53
CA THR A 166 31.19 -1.36 2.60
C THR A 166 31.06 -2.53 3.54
N ARG A 167 32.17 -2.87 4.20
CA ARG A 167 32.26 -3.88 5.26
C ARG A 167 32.85 -3.22 6.50
N ASN A 168 32.36 -3.59 7.68
CA ASN A 168 32.79 -3.09 8.99
C ASN A 168 33.08 -1.59 9.03
N SER A 169 32.29 -0.83 8.27
CA SER A 169 32.63 0.55 7.97
C SER A 169 32.33 1.43 9.16
N ILE A 170 32.99 2.58 9.26
CA ILE A 170 32.57 3.63 10.18
C ILE A 170 31.56 4.54 9.49
N GLY A 171 30.47 4.89 10.19
CA GLY A 171 29.37 5.67 9.62
C GLY A 171 29.69 7.15 9.51
N ILE A 172 29.42 7.75 8.35
CA ILE A 172 29.76 9.15 8.03
C ILE A 172 28.57 10.12 8.08
N LYS A 173 27.43 9.74 8.68
CA LYS A 173 26.23 10.59 8.75
C LYS A 173 26.49 11.93 9.44
N ASN A 174 27.47 12.02 10.34
CA ASN A 174 27.84 13.28 11.00
C ASN A 174 28.36 14.37 10.03
N PHE A 175 28.66 14.02 8.78
CA PHE A 175 29.04 14.97 7.74
C PHE A 175 27.84 15.66 7.07
N THR A 176 26.60 15.19 7.30
CA THR A 176 25.41 15.69 6.57
C THR A 176 24.89 17.05 7.07
N GLU A 177 25.44 17.61 8.13
CA GLU A 177 25.04 18.90 8.69
C GLU A 177 26.17 19.59 9.45
N PHE A 178 26.20 20.93 9.42
CA PHE A 178 27.12 21.73 10.23
C PHE A 178 26.65 21.82 11.69
N LYS A 179 27.58 21.64 12.62
CA LYS A 179 27.36 21.71 14.07
C LYS A 179 28.06 22.88 14.74
N GLY A 180 28.83 23.68 13.99
CA GLY A 180 29.48 24.92 14.43
C GLY A 180 30.96 24.76 14.76
N ASN A 181 31.40 23.58 15.21
CA ASN A 181 32.81 23.30 15.54
C ASN A 181 33.73 23.29 14.32
N GLU A 182 33.20 23.06 13.12
CA GLU A 182 33.96 22.91 11.88
C GLU A 182 34.64 24.20 11.42
N PHE A 183 34.20 25.35 11.94
CA PHE A 183 34.71 26.67 11.60
C PHE A 183 35.96 27.06 12.41
N LEU A 184 36.47 26.19 13.26
CA LEU A 184 37.62 26.49 14.13
C LEU A 184 38.79 25.49 13.94
N GLY A 185 38.84 24.82 12.79
CA GLY A 185 39.91 23.87 12.48
C GLY A 185 39.80 22.58 13.29
N TYR A 186 40.69 21.63 13.05
CA TYR A 186 40.63 20.33 13.72
C TYR A 186 40.85 20.42 15.23
N SER A 187 41.88 21.14 15.67
CA SER A 187 42.23 21.24 17.09
C SER A 187 41.10 21.83 17.93
N LEU A 188 40.66 23.05 17.62
CA LEU A 188 39.64 23.74 18.41
C LEU A 188 38.24 23.17 18.13
N GLY A 189 38.01 22.61 16.95
CA GLY A 189 36.77 21.91 16.60
C GLY A 189 36.58 20.61 17.38
N ILE A 190 37.63 19.80 17.55
CA ILE A 190 37.61 18.60 18.40
C ILE A 190 37.46 19.01 19.87
N LYS A 191 38.16 20.07 20.31
CA LYS A 191 38.00 20.63 21.67
C LYS A 191 36.53 20.91 21.99
N LEU A 192 35.87 21.67 21.12
CA LEU A 192 34.45 22.02 21.29
C LEU A 192 33.55 20.79 21.26
N PHE A 193 33.84 19.81 20.40
CA PHE A 193 33.09 18.57 20.33
C PHE A 193 33.20 17.74 21.62
N LEU A 194 34.42 17.56 22.15
CA LEU A 194 34.66 16.84 23.39
C LEU A 194 34.02 17.54 24.59
N GLN A 195 34.16 18.87 24.70
CA GLN A 195 33.52 19.66 25.75
C GLN A 195 31.99 19.57 25.71
N ASN A 196 31.42 19.54 24.50
CA ASN A 196 29.97 19.38 24.32
C ASN A 196 29.49 17.97 24.71
N ILE A 197 30.25 16.90 24.39
CA ILE A 197 29.93 15.53 24.81
C ILE A 197 29.97 15.40 26.34
N LEU A 198 30.97 16.00 26.98
CA LEU A 198 31.13 16.00 28.43
C LEU A 198 30.12 16.92 29.16
N LYS A 199 29.24 17.61 28.42
CA LYS A 199 28.31 18.64 28.92
C LYS A 199 29.01 19.74 29.72
N GLU A 200 30.28 20.00 29.42
CA GLU A 200 31.09 21.02 30.11
C GLU A 200 30.86 22.42 29.52
N ASP A 201 30.51 22.52 28.24
CA ASP A 201 30.31 23.80 27.53
C ASP A 201 29.30 23.68 26.37
N ASN A 202 28.49 24.73 26.16
CA ASN A 202 27.52 24.88 25.07
C ASN A 202 28.03 25.76 23.91
N SER A 203 29.31 26.15 23.90
CA SER A 203 29.95 26.99 22.90
C SER A 203 29.75 26.54 21.45
N MET A 204 29.71 25.22 21.20
CA MET A 204 29.45 24.64 19.87
C MET A 204 28.07 25.02 19.33
N ASN A 205 27.02 24.80 20.13
CA ASN A 205 25.63 25.15 19.79
C ASN A 205 25.42 26.67 19.65
N TYR A 206 26.11 27.44 20.48
CA TYR A 206 26.08 28.90 20.40
C TYR A 206 26.64 29.41 19.06
N LEU A 207 27.82 28.91 18.66
CA LEU A 207 28.46 29.29 17.40
C LEU A 207 27.58 28.95 16.21
N LEU A 208 27.01 27.74 16.18
CA LEU A 208 26.06 27.31 15.14
C LEU A 208 24.85 28.27 15.04
N THR A 209 24.26 28.63 16.18
CA THR A 209 23.10 29.53 16.24
C THR A 209 23.43 30.91 15.68
N LYS A 210 24.61 31.45 15.99
CA LYS A 210 25.05 32.76 15.49
C LYS A 210 25.37 32.73 14.00
N LEU A 211 25.99 31.67 13.50
CA LEU A 211 26.25 31.48 12.08
C LEU A 211 24.94 31.39 11.28
N LYS A 212 23.92 30.70 11.79
CA LYS A 212 22.55 30.69 11.22
C LYS A 212 21.94 32.09 11.21
N LYS A 213 22.00 32.83 12.32
CA LYS A 213 21.47 34.21 12.42
C LYS A 213 22.15 35.20 11.48
N LYS A 214 23.46 35.04 11.23
CA LYS A 214 24.22 35.84 10.26
C LYS A 214 24.01 35.40 8.79
N GLY A 215 23.18 34.38 8.56
CA GLY A 215 22.86 33.86 7.24
C GLY A 215 23.99 33.07 6.59
N VAL A 216 25.04 32.71 7.34
CA VAL A 216 26.16 31.89 6.84
C VAL A 216 25.66 30.49 6.50
N ILE A 217 24.83 29.91 7.37
CA ILE A 217 24.20 28.61 7.15
C ILE A 217 22.70 28.81 6.86
N LYS A 218 22.24 28.35 5.69
CA LYS A 218 20.83 28.40 5.26
C LYS A 218 20.44 27.05 4.63
N GLY A 219 19.28 26.51 5.02
CA GLY A 219 18.83 25.20 4.52
C GLY A 219 19.82 24.07 4.81
N GLY A 220 20.50 24.13 5.95
CA GLY A 220 21.46 23.11 6.42
C GLY A 220 22.86 23.16 5.80
N ASN A 221 23.16 24.08 4.85
CA ASN A 221 24.47 24.21 4.22
C ASN A 221 24.95 25.68 4.16
N ILE A 222 26.20 25.92 3.75
CA ILE A 222 26.77 27.26 3.52
C ILE A 222 25.96 27.97 2.43
N SER A 223 25.50 29.19 2.70
CA SER A 223 24.71 29.95 1.74
C SER A 223 25.57 30.54 0.62
N TYR A 224 24.99 30.68 -0.58
CA TYR A 224 25.71 31.13 -1.78
C TYR A 224 26.46 32.46 -1.61
N SER A 225 25.99 33.36 -0.75
CA SER A 225 26.64 34.66 -0.51
C SER A 225 27.96 34.56 0.27
N TYR A 226 28.28 33.40 0.82
CA TYR A 226 29.55 33.09 1.51
C TYR A 226 30.39 32.05 0.75
N ARG A 227 30.05 31.79 -0.51
CA ARG A 227 30.83 30.93 -1.41
C ARG A 227 31.53 31.77 -2.49
N GLU A 228 32.72 31.35 -2.89
CA GLU A 228 33.43 31.95 -4.05
C GLU A 228 33.12 31.19 -5.33
N SER A 229 32.93 29.87 -5.23
CA SER A 229 32.51 29.00 -6.32
C SER A 229 31.58 27.91 -5.77
N ILE A 230 31.20 26.95 -6.60
CA ILE A 230 30.45 25.77 -6.14
C ILE A 230 31.28 24.95 -5.13
N GLU A 231 32.60 24.97 -5.28
CA GLU A 231 33.54 24.13 -4.53
C GLU A 231 34.24 24.84 -3.38
N ASN A 232 34.39 26.17 -3.46
CA ASN A 232 35.20 26.96 -2.53
C ASN A 232 34.37 27.99 -1.75
N VAL A 233 34.74 28.19 -0.48
CA VAL A 233 34.11 29.21 0.38
C VAL A 233 34.84 30.54 0.30
N ASN A 234 34.14 31.64 0.61
CA ASN A 234 34.81 32.93 0.80
C ASN A 234 35.46 32.97 2.19
N ALA A 235 36.71 32.51 2.27
CA ALA A 235 37.45 32.35 3.52
C ALA A 235 37.55 33.68 4.30
N GLU A 236 37.87 34.77 3.62
CA GLU A 236 38.02 36.09 4.27
C GLU A 236 36.71 36.59 4.88
N LYS A 237 35.59 36.41 4.18
CA LYS A 237 34.27 36.78 4.68
C LYS A 237 33.83 35.90 5.86
N LEU A 238 34.16 34.61 5.84
CA LEU A 238 33.89 33.71 6.95
C LEU A 238 34.73 34.06 8.18
N LYS A 239 36.04 34.27 8.03
CA LYS A 239 36.92 34.74 9.10
C LYS A 239 36.45 36.06 9.70
N TYR A 240 35.98 37.00 8.87
CA TYR A 240 35.38 38.24 9.35
C TYR A 240 34.16 37.99 10.23
N ILE A 241 33.20 37.17 9.78
CA ILE A 241 32.00 36.86 10.56
C ILE A 241 32.34 36.10 11.84
N LEU A 242 33.27 35.16 11.80
CA LEU A 242 33.75 34.46 13.00
C LEU A 242 34.37 35.42 14.00
N THR A 243 35.20 36.37 13.52
CA THR A 243 35.76 37.44 14.35
C THR A 243 34.66 38.30 14.97
N GLU A 244 33.60 38.65 14.22
CA GLU A 244 32.45 39.40 14.75
C GLU A 244 31.68 38.63 15.82
N ILE A 245 31.42 37.34 15.59
CA ILE A 245 30.70 36.48 16.53
C ILE A 245 31.49 36.35 17.83
N LEU A 246 32.82 36.12 17.73
CA LEU A 246 33.69 35.99 18.89
C LEU A 246 33.89 37.33 19.62
N PHE A 247 34.01 38.44 18.89
CA PHE A 247 34.14 39.78 19.47
C PHE A 247 32.90 40.21 20.24
N THR A 248 31.71 39.76 19.84
CA THR A 248 30.46 40.03 20.57
C THR A 248 30.48 39.45 22.01
N ASN A 249 31.36 38.48 22.30
CA ASN A 249 31.43 37.79 23.59
C ASN A 249 32.75 37.95 24.36
N TYR A 250 33.79 38.51 23.74
CA TYR A 250 35.13 38.55 24.31
C TYR A 250 35.55 40.00 24.60
N SER A 251 36.05 40.27 25.80
CA SER A 251 36.40 41.60 26.30
C SER A 251 37.78 42.12 25.85
N GLY A 252 38.39 41.51 24.83
CA GLY A 252 39.72 41.86 24.31
C GLY A 252 39.71 42.67 23.02
N GLU A 253 40.89 43.08 22.53
CA GLU A 253 41.00 43.80 21.27
C GLU A 253 40.60 42.93 20.07
N LYS A 254 39.75 43.47 19.19
CA LYS A 254 39.28 42.81 17.95
C LYS A 254 40.44 42.32 17.07
N LYS A 255 41.57 43.03 17.10
CA LYS A 255 42.79 42.69 16.35
C LYS A 255 43.41 41.35 16.78
N ASP A 256 43.36 41.04 18.08
CA ASP A 256 43.90 39.79 18.61
C ASP A 256 42.96 38.60 18.35
N LEU A 257 41.65 38.81 18.42
CA LEU A 257 40.67 37.81 17.99
C LEU A 257 40.80 37.47 16.51
N ARG A 258 41.01 38.49 15.67
CA ARG A 258 41.25 38.28 14.24
C ARG A 258 42.45 37.35 14.04
N LYS A 259 43.60 37.62 14.69
CA LYS A 259 44.78 36.75 14.61
C LYS A 259 44.50 35.32 15.06
N LYS A 260 43.72 35.13 16.13
CA LYS A 260 43.33 33.78 16.61
C LYS A 260 42.43 33.05 15.60
N VAL A 261 41.49 33.76 14.98
CA VAL A 261 40.63 33.20 13.91
C VAL A 261 41.45 32.85 12.68
N GLU A 262 42.42 33.69 12.27
CA GLU A 262 43.32 33.40 11.14
C GLU A 262 44.10 32.11 11.34
N VAL A 263 44.53 31.80 12.57
CA VAL A 263 45.29 30.59 12.89
C VAL A 263 44.38 29.36 13.02
N ALA A 264 43.16 29.52 13.53
CA ALA A 264 42.26 28.41 13.81
C ALA A 264 41.38 28.01 12.60
N PHE A 265 40.98 28.96 11.76
CA PHE A 265 40.05 28.69 10.67
C PHE A 265 40.72 27.96 9.51
N ASP A 266 40.27 26.73 9.24
CA ASP A 266 40.63 25.97 8.05
C ASP A 266 39.46 25.94 7.06
N PRO A 267 39.55 26.63 5.90
CA PRO A 267 38.49 26.62 4.89
C PRO A 267 38.24 25.24 4.31
N LYS A 268 39.24 24.34 4.25
CA LYS A 268 39.11 23.04 3.58
C LYS A 268 38.14 22.10 4.30
N ILE A 269 38.09 22.16 5.63
CA ILE A 269 37.10 21.42 6.43
C ILE A 269 35.68 21.82 6.03
N VAL A 270 35.45 23.15 5.93
CA VAL A 270 34.15 23.71 5.59
C VAL A 270 33.78 23.38 4.14
N GLU A 271 34.73 23.47 3.22
CA GLU A 271 34.53 23.16 1.79
C GLU A 271 34.16 21.69 1.57
N ARG A 272 34.93 20.74 2.12
CA ARG A 272 34.65 19.30 2.01
C ARG A 272 33.25 18.97 2.52
N LYS A 273 32.90 19.48 3.70
CA LYS A 273 31.58 19.26 4.31
C LYS A 273 30.46 19.92 3.51
N MET A 274 30.68 21.12 2.98
CA MET A 274 29.74 21.83 2.12
C MET A 274 29.44 21.03 0.84
N ARG A 275 30.47 20.53 0.14
CA ARG A 275 30.30 19.70 -1.08
C ARG A 275 29.58 18.39 -0.79
N PHE A 276 29.92 17.74 0.32
CA PHE A 276 29.26 16.51 0.74
C PHE A 276 27.77 16.71 1.01
N ILE A 277 27.38 17.79 1.70
CA ILE A 277 25.97 18.10 2.00
C ILE A 277 25.16 18.38 0.72
N ASP A 278 25.73 19.10 -0.26
CA ASP A 278 25.03 19.36 -1.53
C ASP A 278 24.79 18.07 -2.31
N ASN A 279 25.80 17.21 -2.41
CA ASN A 279 25.66 15.91 -3.09
C ASN A 279 24.77 14.93 -2.32
N TYR A 280 24.81 14.95 -1.00
CA TYR A 280 23.92 14.14 -0.17
C TYR A 280 22.45 14.51 -0.39
N LYS A 281 22.11 15.79 -0.61
CA LYS A 281 20.74 16.20 -0.97
C LYS A 281 20.31 15.61 -2.31
N ILE A 282 21.17 15.63 -3.33
CA ILE A 282 20.91 15.00 -4.63
C ILE A 282 20.67 13.50 -4.45
N TYR A 283 21.50 12.83 -3.66
CA TYR A 283 21.31 11.43 -3.29
C TYR A 283 19.96 11.18 -2.60
N GLN A 284 19.58 12.01 -1.62
CA GLN A 284 18.30 11.90 -0.90
C GLN A 284 17.07 12.06 -1.81
N GLU A 285 17.16 12.89 -2.84
CA GLU A 285 16.10 13.02 -3.84
C GLU A 285 16.00 11.76 -4.73
N ARG A 286 17.15 11.21 -5.15
CA ARG A 286 17.21 10.00 -6.01
C ARG A 286 16.73 8.72 -5.30
N ILE A 287 16.97 8.55 -4.00
CA ILE A 287 16.51 7.35 -3.27
C ILE A 287 15.00 7.26 -3.06
N LYS A 288 14.24 8.32 -3.38
CA LYS A 288 12.76 8.27 -3.39
C LYS A 288 12.21 7.38 -4.51
N SER A 289 12.95 7.21 -5.62
CA SER A 289 12.60 6.34 -6.75
C SER A 289 13.38 5.02 -6.80
N GLU A 290 14.63 5.00 -6.32
CA GLU A 290 15.53 3.82 -6.34
C GLU A 290 16.23 3.66 -4.99
N LYS A 291 15.66 2.86 -4.08
CA LYS A 291 16.19 2.67 -2.73
C LYS A 291 17.46 1.80 -2.79
N GLN A 292 18.54 2.26 -2.13
CA GLN A 292 19.77 1.51 -1.77
C GLN A 292 20.97 1.55 -2.76
N ARG A 293 21.54 2.75 -2.99
CA ARG A 293 22.85 2.92 -3.68
C ARG A 293 24.07 2.75 -2.77
N VAL A 294 23.94 2.94 -1.46
CA VAL A 294 25.00 2.70 -0.47
C VAL A 294 24.56 1.60 0.49
N ILE A 295 25.42 0.59 0.67
CA ILE A 295 25.18 -0.65 1.39
C ILE A 295 26.35 -0.86 2.36
N ASN A 296 26.05 -1.08 3.65
CA ASN A 296 27.06 -1.29 4.68
C ASN A 296 26.82 -2.62 5.39
N TYR A 297 27.78 -3.54 5.31
CA TYR A 297 27.81 -4.80 6.05
C TYR A 297 28.60 -4.61 7.34
N ILE A 298 28.00 -4.88 8.49
CA ILE A 298 28.60 -4.66 9.81
C ILE A 298 28.74 -6.01 10.50
N ILE A 299 29.96 -6.44 10.80
CA ILE A 299 30.17 -7.62 11.63
C ILE A 299 29.87 -7.24 13.09
N SER A 300 29.18 -8.12 13.80
CA SER A 300 28.68 -7.90 15.18
C SER A 300 29.72 -7.46 16.21
N SER A 301 30.98 -7.87 16.02
CA SER A 301 32.10 -7.52 16.86
C SER A 301 32.63 -6.10 16.61
N ASN A 302 32.20 -5.40 15.55
CA ASN A 302 32.65 -4.04 15.27
C ASN A 302 31.74 -3.00 15.95
N PHE A 303 32.14 -2.59 17.15
CA PHE A 303 31.43 -1.58 17.95
C PHE A 303 31.35 -0.21 17.26
N GLY A 304 32.43 0.22 16.60
CA GLY A 304 32.48 1.52 15.92
C GLY A 304 31.46 1.70 14.81
N SER A 305 31.29 0.65 14.01
CA SER A 305 30.26 0.56 12.99
C SER A 305 28.85 0.59 13.54
N ARG A 306 28.63 0.17 14.79
CA ARG A 306 27.31 0.14 15.44
C ARG A 306 26.94 1.48 16.07
N VAL A 307 27.92 2.17 16.66
CA VAL A 307 27.72 3.47 17.34
C VAL A 307 27.62 4.62 16.34
N LEU A 308 28.44 4.63 15.29
CA LEU A 308 28.44 5.71 14.31
C LEU A 308 27.42 5.45 13.20
N ARG A 309 26.51 6.41 13.01
CA ARG A 309 25.40 6.30 12.06
C ARG A 309 25.89 6.30 10.61
N HIS A 310 25.43 5.33 9.85
CA HIS A 310 25.73 5.18 8.42
C HIS A 310 24.84 6.03 7.52
N ILE A 311 25.33 6.27 6.30
CA ILE A 311 24.50 6.74 5.19
C ILE A 311 24.14 5.54 4.31
N GLY A 312 22.87 5.47 3.86
CA GLY A 312 22.37 4.30 3.15
C GLY A 312 21.94 3.15 4.06
N SER A 313 21.76 1.96 3.49
CA SER A 313 21.25 0.80 4.21
C SER A 313 22.38 0.05 4.92
N SER A 314 22.13 -0.37 6.16
CA SER A 314 23.12 -1.09 6.99
C SER A 314 22.56 -2.45 7.38
N TYR A 315 23.43 -3.47 7.36
CA TYR A 315 23.09 -4.88 7.54
C TYR A 315 24.08 -5.48 8.53
N LEU A 316 23.61 -6.11 9.59
CA LEU A 316 24.50 -6.80 10.54
C LEU A 316 24.77 -8.23 10.00
N VAL A 317 26.02 -8.67 9.94
CA VAL A 317 26.39 -9.97 9.37
C VAL A 317 27.43 -10.66 10.24
N ASP A 318 27.63 -11.97 10.10
CA ASP A 318 28.72 -12.69 10.74
C ASP A 318 30.01 -12.65 9.90
N GLN A 319 31.04 -13.37 10.35
CA GLN A 319 32.34 -13.44 9.66
C GLN A 319 32.25 -14.08 8.25
N ASN A 320 31.17 -14.79 7.94
CA ASN A 320 30.92 -15.42 6.64
C ASN A 320 29.95 -14.59 5.76
N LEU A 321 29.61 -13.37 6.18
CA LEU A 321 28.61 -12.50 5.53
C LEU A 321 27.19 -13.06 5.55
N GLU A 322 26.93 -14.05 6.42
CA GLU A 322 25.59 -14.54 6.70
C GLU A 322 24.91 -13.61 7.71
N SER A 323 23.57 -13.58 7.74
CA SER A 323 22.86 -12.76 8.72
C SER A 323 23.32 -13.15 10.12
N PHE A 324 23.83 -12.19 10.90
CA PHE A 324 24.42 -12.46 12.20
C PHE A 324 23.39 -13.12 13.13
N SER A 325 23.57 -14.42 13.40
CA SER A 325 22.76 -15.20 14.34
C SER A 325 23.56 -15.71 15.55
N GLY A 326 24.86 -15.44 15.58
CA GLY A 326 25.75 -15.77 16.70
C GLY A 326 25.55 -14.82 17.89
N GLY A 327 25.83 -15.29 19.10
CA GLY A 327 25.84 -14.43 20.29
C GLY A 327 26.88 -13.31 20.17
N ILE A 328 26.62 -12.21 20.88
CA ILE A 328 27.63 -11.19 21.18
C ILE A 328 28.82 -11.92 21.85
N ASP A 329 30.05 -11.52 21.47
CA ASP A 329 31.28 -12.04 22.05
C ASP A 329 31.19 -12.14 23.59
N GLN A 330 31.60 -13.27 24.17
CA GLN A 330 31.49 -13.51 25.62
C GLN A 330 32.32 -12.52 26.44
N GLU A 331 33.39 -11.97 25.86
CA GLU A 331 34.19 -10.92 26.48
C GLU A 331 33.43 -9.59 26.52
N LEU A 332 32.68 -9.31 25.45
CA LEU A 332 31.77 -8.15 25.36
C LEU A 332 30.51 -8.33 26.21
N ILE A 333 30.00 -9.55 26.39
CA ILE A 333 28.92 -9.84 27.34
C ILE A 333 29.39 -9.54 28.76
N LYS A 334 30.59 -9.98 29.15
CA LYS A 334 31.16 -9.65 30.46
C LYS A 334 31.39 -8.15 30.65
N GLN A 335 31.78 -7.43 29.60
CA GLN A 335 31.94 -5.97 29.64
C GLN A 335 30.58 -5.26 29.77
N ILE A 336 29.55 -5.70 29.05
CA ILE A 336 28.18 -5.16 29.14
C ILE A 336 27.53 -5.51 30.49
N GLU A 337 27.73 -6.72 30.98
CA GLU A 337 27.25 -7.19 32.30
C GLU A 337 27.98 -6.52 33.47
N SER A 338 29.14 -5.89 33.22
CA SER A 338 29.85 -5.09 34.21
C SER A 338 29.40 -3.63 34.26
N LEU A 339 28.50 -3.20 33.37
CA LEU A 339 27.89 -1.87 33.40
C LEU A 339 26.71 -1.86 34.38
N GLU A 340 26.68 -0.90 35.30
CA GLU A 340 25.54 -0.66 36.22
C GLU A 340 24.26 -0.26 35.45
N GLU A 341 23.08 -0.35 36.07
CA GLU A 341 21.77 -0.26 35.39
C GLU A 341 21.50 1.11 34.73
N ASP A 342 21.99 2.21 35.32
CA ASP A 342 21.95 3.57 34.77
C ASP A 342 22.94 3.77 33.58
N GLN A 343 23.94 2.88 33.52
CA GLN A 343 24.85 2.53 32.42
C GLN A 343 24.20 2.28 31.08
N LEU A 344 23.30 1.32 31.24
CA LEU A 344 22.50 0.69 30.21
C LEU A 344 21.47 1.68 29.68
N ASP A 345 20.87 2.47 30.56
CA ASP A 345 19.82 3.43 30.20
C ASP A 345 20.33 4.55 29.27
N ALA A 346 21.56 5.04 29.44
CA ALA A 346 22.18 6.01 28.53
C ALA A 346 22.50 5.43 27.14
N LEU A 347 22.78 4.13 27.05
CA LEU A 347 22.98 3.39 25.79
C LEU A 347 21.64 3.02 25.12
N LEU A 348 20.61 2.75 25.92
CA LEU A 348 19.25 2.44 25.49
C LEU A 348 18.49 3.70 25.01
N GLU A 349 18.80 4.90 25.54
CA GLU A 349 18.31 6.18 25.02
C GLU A 349 18.67 6.43 23.53
N ALA A 350 19.69 5.73 22.99
CA ALA A 350 20.11 5.87 21.59
C ALA A 350 19.20 5.15 20.56
N ARG A 351 18.17 4.40 21.00
CA ARG A 351 17.14 3.72 20.16
C ARG A 351 17.67 3.10 18.87
N VAL A 352 18.55 2.10 18.94
CA VAL A 352 19.10 1.42 17.75
C VAL A 352 18.57 0.00 17.61
N ASP A 353 17.60 -0.21 16.71
CA ASP A 353 17.33 -1.52 16.11
C ASP A 353 18.30 -1.74 14.94
N LEU A 354 19.10 -2.80 15.02
CA LEU A 354 20.03 -3.24 13.97
C LEU A 354 19.52 -4.53 13.31
N PHE A 355 18.42 -4.49 12.53
CA PHE A 355 18.28 -5.41 11.38
C PHE A 355 17.13 -5.09 10.40
N GLU A 356 17.51 -4.96 9.11
CA GLU A 356 16.75 -5.32 7.89
C GLU A 356 17.57 -6.43 7.16
N PRO A 357 17.17 -6.98 5.99
CA PRO A 357 16.43 -8.19 5.55
C PRO A 357 17.18 -9.57 5.57
N TYR A 358 16.50 -10.69 5.22
CA TYR A 358 16.94 -12.12 5.31
C TYR A 358 17.28 -12.79 3.96
N MET A 359 18.21 -13.76 3.89
CA MET A 359 18.50 -14.53 2.65
C MET A 359 17.50 -15.65 2.34
N LEU A 360 17.12 -15.85 1.07
CA LEU A 360 16.32 -17.00 0.61
C LEU A 360 17.21 -18.25 0.50
N LEU A 361 16.96 -19.28 1.32
CA LEU A 361 17.88 -20.43 1.44
C LEU A 361 17.50 -21.69 0.62
N ALA A 362 16.26 -21.83 0.11
CA ALA A 362 15.87 -22.99 -0.74
C ALA A 362 14.59 -22.76 -1.59
N GLU A 363 14.40 -23.58 -2.63
CA GLU A 363 13.17 -23.67 -3.44
C GLU A 363 12.07 -24.36 -2.63
N GLY A 364 11.02 -23.63 -2.24
CA GLY A 364 9.85 -24.20 -1.54
C GLY A 364 9.32 -23.41 -0.34
N ALA A 365 10.07 -22.44 0.21
CA ALA A 365 9.49 -21.48 1.16
C ALA A 365 8.54 -20.55 0.39
N ASN A 366 7.30 -20.34 0.87
CA ASN A 366 6.12 -19.80 0.17
C ASN A 366 6.24 -18.33 -0.32
N ALA A 367 7.31 -18.01 -1.05
CA ALA A 367 7.81 -16.73 -1.55
C ALA A 367 6.94 -16.07 -2.62
N SER A 368 5.63 -16.34 -2.63
CA SER A 368 4.70 -15.76 -3.60
C SER A 368 4.56 -14.24 -3.43
N SER A 369 4.75 -13.73 -2.20
CA SER A 369 4.78 -12.30 -1.86
C SER A 369 6.18 -11.74 -1.58
N ALA A 370 7.18 -12.61 -1.37
CA ALA A 370 8.53 -12.20 -1.07
C ALA A 370 9.12 -11.46 -2.29
N LYS A 371 9.78 -10.35 -2.02
CA LYS A 371 10.46 -9.54 -3.02
C LYS A 371 11.93 -9.50 -2.67
N ASN A 372 12.79 -9.80 -3.63
CA ASN A 372 14.19 -9.40 -3.48
C ASN A 372 14.27 -7.86 -3.47
N ARG A 373 15.44 -7.33 -3.16
CA ARG A 373 15.68 -5.87 -3.10
C ARG A 373 15.32 -5.10 -4.39
N PHE A 374 15.13 -5.78 -5.53
CA PHE A 374 14.70 -5.20 -6.80
C PHE A 374 13.18 -5.28 -7.06
N ARG A 375 12.39 -5.65 -6.04
CA ARG A 375 10.94 -5.88 -6.14
C ARG A 375 10.54 -6.97 -7.14
N LYS A 376 11.46 -7.89 -7.43
CA LYS A 376 11.25 -9.08 -8.27
C LYS A 376 11.12 -10.31 -7.39
N LYS A 377 10.58 -11.40 -7.95
CA LYS A 377 10.56 -12.70 -7.28
C LYS A 377 12.01 -13.08 -6.91
N PRO A 378 12.32 -13.37 -5.63
CA PRO A 378 13.68 -13.64 -5.18
C PRO A 378 14.18 -14.99 -5.68
N ASN A 379 15.46 -15.07 -6.01
CA ASN A 379 16.18 -16.33 -6.25
C ASN A 379 16.90 -16.78 -4.97
N ILE A 380 17.26 -18.07 -4.88
CA ILE A 380 18.05 -18.62 -3.77
C ILE A 380 19.35 -17.81 -3.64
N GLY A 381 19.73 -17.44 -2.42
CA GLY A 381 20.84 -16.54 -2.08
C GLY A 381 20.53 -15.04 -2.15
N ASN A 382 19.30 -14.62 -2.47
CA ASN A 382 18.91 -13.20 -2.44
C ASN A 382 18.40 -12.77 -1.06
N MET A 383 18.77 -11.56 -0.62
CA MET A 383 18.12 -10.89 0.52
C MET A 383 16.67 -10.52 0.19
N THR A 384 15.77 -10.80 1.13
CA THR A 384 14.30 -10.67 1.09
C THR A 384 13.82 -9.98 2.36
N ASN A 385 12.69 -9.30 2.30
CA ASN A 385 12.10 -8.58 3.42
C ASN A 385 11.26 -9.45 4.39
N ASN A 386 11.43 -10.78 4.35
CA ASN A 386 10.61 -11.77 5.07
C ASN A 386 11.49 -12.85 5.76
N LEU A 387 11.22 -13.16 7.03
CA LEU A 387 11.56 -14.40 7.76
C LEU A 387 11.09 -15.63 6.99
N SER A 388 11.83 -16.73 7.15
CA SER A 388 11.45 -18.03 6.58
C SER A 388 10.14 -18.53 7.17
N LEU A 389 9.36 -19.25 6.35
CA LEU A 389 8.12 -19.87 6.82
C LEU A 389 8.39 -20.93 7.90
N ASP A 390 9.52 -21.63 7.81
CA ASP A 390 9.97 -22.59 8.82
C ASP A 390 10.18 -21.89 10.17
N TYR A 391 10.86 -20.74 10.20
CA TYR A 391 11.05 -19.97 11.42
C TYR A 391 9.71 -19.49 12.00
N LEU A 392 8.83 -18.93 11.15
CA LEU A 392 7.51 -18.45 11.61
C LEU A 392 6.62 -19.58 12.15
N ARG A 393 6.62 -20.75 11.51
CA ARG A 393 5.90 -21.94 12.01
C ARG A 393 6.45 -22.38 13.37
N SER A 394 7.76 -22.40 13.50
CA SER A 394 8.46 -22.78 14.73
C SER A 394 8.17 -21.80 15.86
N LEU A 395 8.18 -20.49 15.56
CA LEU A 395 7.86 -19.41 16.50
C LEU A 395 6.40 -19.46 16.97
N VAL A 396 5.44 -19.61 16.05
CA VAL A 396 4.02 -19.74 16.39
C VAL A 396 3.78 -21.00 17.21
N LYS A 397 4.40 -22.13 16.84
CA LYS A 397 4.34 -23.38 17.60
C LYS A 397 4.79 -23.16 19.05
N ASP A 398 5.99 -22.61 19.22
CA ASP A 398 6.61 -22.40 20.54
C ASP A 398 5.77 -21.47 21.43
N ILE A 399 5.24 -20.37 20.87
CA ILE A 399 4.34 -19.46 21.59
C ILE A 399 3.08 -20.18 22.08
N ILE A 400 2.42 -20.97 21.22
CA ILE A 400 1.17 -21.66 21.59
C ILE A 400 1.42 -22.75 22.63
N ILE A 401 2.54 -23.47 22.54
CA ILE A 401 2.90 -24.49 23.53
C ILE A 401 3.21 -23.85 24.88
N ASP A 402 3.99 -22.76 24.91
CA ASP A 402 4.30 -22.02 26.14
C ASP A 402 3.01 -21.55 26.84
N LEU A 403 2.07 -20.99 26.08
CA LEU A 403 0.79 -20.55 26.62
C LEU A 403 -0.07 -21.73 27.07
N ASN A 404 -0.13 -22.83 26.31
CA ASN A 404 -0.92 -24.03 26.63
C ASN A 404 -0.34 -24.84 27.80
N ALA A 405 0.94 -24.68 28.10
CA ALA A 405 1.54 -25.23 29.31
C ALA A 405 1.07 -24.48 30.56
N LYS A 406 0.78 -23.19 30.44
CA LYS A 406 0.32 -22.32 31.53
C LYS A 406 -1.19 -22.40 31.75
N ASP A 407 -1.97 -22.41 30.67
CA ASP A 407 -3.43 -22.55 30.73
C ASP A 407 -3.95 -23.39 29.56
N LYS A 408 -4.68 -24.47 29.87
CA LYS A 408 -5.27 -25.39 28.89
C LYS A 408 -6.45 -24.78 28.13
N GLU A 409 -7.10 -23.76 28.69
CA GLU A 409 -8.22 -23.07 28.05
C GLU A 409 -7.77 -22.25 26.82
N ILE A 410 -6.48 -21.91 26.72
CA ILE A 410 -5.93 -21.21 25.54
C ILE A 410 -6.23 -21.96 24.25
N ILE A 411 -6.27 -23.31 24.27
CA ILE A 411 -6.55 -24.10 23.06
C ILE A 411 -8.00 -24.01 22.64
N LYS A 412 -8.93 -23.88 23.59
CA LYS A 412 -10.34 -23.60 23.31
C LYS A 412 -10.52 -22.17 22.79
N GLU A 413 -9.77 -21.22 23.32
CA GLU A 413 -9.80 -19.84 22.84
C GLU A 413 -9.20 -19.72 21.44
N VAL A 414 -8.05 -20.35 21.20
CA VAL A 414 -7.42 -20.48 19.88
C VAL A 414 -8.38 -21.15 18.88
N PHE A 415 -9.11 -22.19 19.30
CA PHE A 415 -10.17 -22.80 18.49
C PHE A 415 -11.31 -21.82 18.21
N ARG A 416 -11.82 -21.12 19.23
CA ARG A 416 -12.88 -20.10 19.13
C ARG A 416 -12.51 -18.98 18.15
N LEU A 417 -11.34 -18.36 18.32
CA LEU A 417 -10.83 -17.27 17.48
C LEU A 417 -10.54 -17.73 16.05
N SER A 418 -10.08 -18.98 15.87
CA SER A 418 -9.89 -19.54 14.53
C SER A 418 -11.20 -19.76 13.76
N ARG A 419 -12.36 -19.84 14.45
CA ARG A 419 -13.70 -20.06 13.87
C ARG A 419 -14.52 -18.79 13.64
N ARG A 420 -14.12 -17.64 14.20
CA ARG A 420 -14.82 -16.33 14.05
C ARG A 420 -14.58 -15.61 12.72
N GLY A 421 -13.89 -16.24 11.76
CA GLY A 421 -13.95 -15.87 10.35
C GLY A 421 -12.87 -14.93 9.82
N THR A 422 -11.96 -14.43 10.65
CA THR A 422 -10.72 -13.81 10.15
C THR A 422 -9.55 -14.32 10.99
N GLY A 423 -8.63 -15.10 10.42
CA GLY A 423 -7.45 -15.60 11.18
C GLY A 423 -6.52 -14.52 11.72
N LYS A 424 -6.89 -13.24 11.62
CA LYS A 424 -6.32 -12.10 12.34
C LYS A 424 -6.53 -12.22 13.86
N GLU A 425 -7.65 -12.78 14.31
CA GLU A 425 -7.94 -12.96 15.75
C GLU A 425 -7.06 -14.03 16.39
N PHE A 426 -6.76 -15.13 15.70
CA PHE A 426 -5.74 -16.07 16.16
C PHE A 426 -4.35 -15.41 16.29
N LEU A 427 -4.04 -14.50 15.37
CA LEU A 427 -2.75 -13.81 15.37
C LEU A 427 -2.62 -12.77 16.47
N SER A 428 -3.69 -12.24 17.08
CA SER A 428 -3.55 -11.28 18.17
C SER A 428 -2.82 -11.92 19.36
N ILE A 429 -3.13 -13.18 19.70
CA ILE A 429 -2.39 -13.96 20.72
C ILE A 429 -0.89 -13.98 20.43
N ILE A 430 -0.52 -14.28 19.18
CA ILE A 430 0.89 -14.35 18.76
C ILE A 430 1.54 -12.97 18.80
N LYS A 431 0.87 -11.94 18.28
CA LYS A 431 1.40 -10.56 18.21
C LYS A 431 1.58 -9.96 19.59
N ASP A 432 0.64 -10.14 20.49
CA ASP A 432 0.70 -9.64 21.85
C ASP A 432 1.83 -10.31 22.64
N ARG A 433 2.01 -11.61 22.43
CA ARG A 433 3.14 -12.30 23.02
C ARG A 433 4.49 -11.78 22.51
N LEU A 434 4.58 -11.39 21.24
CA LEU A 434 5.75 -10.76 20.64
C LEU A 434 5.94 -9.31 21.14
N ARG A 435 4.87 -8.53 21.33
CA ARG A 435 4.95 -7.20 21.97
C ARG A 435 5.44 -7.31 23.41
N HIS A 436 4.95 -8.30 24.17
CA HIS A 436 5.46 -8.57 25.52
C HIS A 436 6.96 -8.93 25.48
N SER A 437 7.38 -9.74 24.51
CA SER A 437 8.81 -10.03 24.28
C SER A 437 9.63 -8.75 24.01
N MET A 438 9.07 -7.79 23.26
CA MET A 438 9.72 -6.50 22.98
C MET A 438 9.79 -5.63 24.24
N TYR A 439 8.75 -5.62 25.07
CA TYR A 439 8.72 -4.95 26.36
C TYR A 439 9.78 -5.51 27.32
N LEU A 440 9.90 -6.83 27.43
CA LEU A 440 10.95 -7.48 28.23
C LEU A 440 12.37 -7.14 27.75
N GLN A 441 12.52 -6.80 26.47
CA GLN A 441 13.78 -6.33 25.88
C GLN A 441 13.98 -4.81 25.99
N LYS A 442 13.05 -4.08 26.64
CA LYS A 442 13.02 -2.61 26.70
C LYS A 442 13.02 -1.95 25.31
N LYS A 443 12.56 -2.66 24.26
CA LYS A 443 12.40 -2.12 22.90
C LYS A 443 11.18 -1.20 22.78
N ILE A 444 10.17 -1.48 23.59
CA ILE A 444 8.99 -0.66 23.79
C ILE A 444 8.82 -0.39 25.28
N SER A 445 8.32 0.78 25.62
CA SER A 445 8.05 1.13 27.02
C SER A 445 6.80 0.41 27.54
N LYS A 446 6.57 0.46 28.86
CA LYS A 446 5.36 -0.13 29.45
C LYS A 446 4.10 0.57 28.95
N GLU A 447 4.20 1.86 28.67
CA GLU A 447 3.13 2.70 28.12
C GLU A 447 2.85 2.38 26.64
N GLU A 448 3.81 1.80 25.93
CA GLU A 448 3.68 1.35 24.54
C GLU A 448 3.21 -0.12 24.43
N LEU A 449 3.08 -0.83 25.57
CA LEU A 449 2.66 -2.23 25.63
C LEU A 449 1.12 -2.32 25.70
N ASP A 450 0.49 -2.42 24.53
CA ASP A 450 -0.95 -2.65 24.39
C ASP A 450 -1.23 -4.02 23.74
N TYR A 451 -2.12 -4.81 24.37
CA TYR A 451 -2.49 -6.15 23.94
C TYR A 451 -3.80 -6.13 23.16
N GLU A 452 -3.85 -6.68 21.95
CA GLU A 452 -5.04 -6.80 21.10
C GLU A 452 -6.01 -7.93 21.54
N CYS A 453 -5.54 -8.93 22.28
CA CYS A 453 -6.28 -10.14 22.62
C CYS A 453 -6.90 -10.06 24.01
N ASN A 454 -8.23 -9.97 24.07
CA ASN A 454 -8.99 -9.95 25.33
C ASN A 454 -8.62 -11.12 26.26
N PHE A 455 -8.36 -12.32 25.74
CA PHE A 455 -7.98 -13.45 26.57
C PHE A 455 -6.65 -13.22 27.30
N LEU A 456 -5.65 -12.61 26.65
CA LEU A 456 -4.37 -12.30 27.30
C LEU A 456 -4.48 -11.08 28.22
N GLN A 457 -5.38 -10.13 27.94
CA GLN A 457 -5.70 -9.02 28.83
C GLN A 457 -6.42 -9.50 30.12
N GLU A 458 -7.37 -10.42 29.98
CA GLU A 458 -8.13 -11.00 31.10
C GLU A 458 -7.30 -12.01 31.91
N ASN A 459 -6.25 -12.58 31.30
CA ASN A 459 -5.32 -13.52 31.93
C ASN A 459 -3.87 -12.99 31.87
N PRO A 460 -3.57 -11.84 32.50
CA PRO A 460 -2.26 -11.20 32.42
C PRO A 460 -1.14 -12.06 33.02
N ASP A 461 -1.49 -13.01 33.91
CA ASP A 461 -0.57 -13.99 34.50
C ASP A 461 0.09 -14.92 33.46
N LEU A 462 -0.44 -14.98 32.23
CA LEU A 462 0.19 -15.70 31.12
C LEU A 462 1.42 -14.96 30.55
N LEU A 463 1.50 -13.65 30.77
CA LEU A 463 2.52 -12.73 30.26
C LEU A 463 3.36 -12.14 31.42
N THR A 464 4.18 -12.99 32.03
CA THR A 464 5.03 -12.61 33.18
C THR A 464 6.34 -11.95 32.77
N ASP A 465 6.98 -11.26 33.72
CA ASP A 465 8.34 -10.71 33.55
C ASP A 465 9.43 -11.77 33.34
N LYS A 466 9.09 -13.05 33.60
CA LYS A 466 9.96 -14.21 33.39
C LYS A 466 9.65 -14.95 32.08
N ALA A 467 8.77 -14.41 31.25
CA ALA A 467 8.37 -15.06 30.02
C ALA A 467 9.52 -15.08 29.00
N LYS A 468 9.55 -16.13 28.16
CA LYS A 468 10.54 -16.30 27.09
C LYS A 468 10.66 -15.06 26.18
N VAL A 469 11.87 -14.71 25.78
CA VAL A 469 12.13 -13.53 24.94
C VAL A 469 12.61 -13.97 23.57
N TYR A 470 12.01 -13.40 22.52
CA TYR A 470 12.30 -13.70 21.11
C TYR A 470 13.05 -12.54 20.47
N ARG A 471 14.29 -12.76 20.04
CA ARG A 471 15.15 -11.68 19.53
C ARG A 471 14.64 -11.03 18.23
N LEU A 472 13.93 -11.79 17.39
CA LEU A 472 13.37 -11.34 16.11
C LEU A 472 11.88 -10.95 16.21
N ASP A 473 11.39 -10.64 17.41
CA ASP A 473 10.00 -10.29 17.69
C ASP A 473 9.44 -9.13 16.87
N GLN A 474 10.14 -8.00 16.82
CA GLN A 474 9.73 -6.83 16.02
C GLN A 474 9.64 -7.19 14.53
N ALA A 475 10.58 -8.00 14.01
CA ALA A 475 10.59 -8.40 12.61
C ALA A 475 9.47 -9.41 12.28
N ALA A 476 9.23 -10.36 13.20
CA ALA A 476 8.13 -11.30 13.11
C ALA A 476 6.78 -10.57 13.16
N LEU A 477 6.60 -9.66 14.12
CA LEU A 477 5.42 -8.81 14.26
C LEU A 477 5.15 -8.02 12.97
N ASN A 478 6.17 -7.33 12.44
CA ASN A 478 6.07 -6.55 11.21
C ASN A 478 5.74 -7.41 9.98
N GLN A 479 6.22 -8.66 9.91
CA GLN A 479 5.91 -9.55 8.80
C GLN A 479 4.52 -10.17 8.91
N LEU A 480 4.12 -10.60 10.11
CA LEU A 480 2.78 -11.15 10.36
C LEU A 480 1.70 -10.10 10.03
N GLN A 481 1.96 -8.81 10.27
CA GLN A 481 1.07 -7.71 9.86
C GLN A 481 0.96 -7.53 8.33
N ARG A 482 1.98 -7.93 7.56
CA ARG A 482 2.05 -7.77 6.10
C ARG A 482 1.62 -9.02 5.31
N MET A 483 1.58 -10.20 5.94
CA MET A 483 1.21 -11.46 5.30
C MET A 483 -0.27 -11.50 4.91
N LYS A 484 -0.58 -12.10 3.76
CA LYS A 484 -1.97 -12.34 3.34
C LYS A 484 -2.59 -13.45 4.17
N TYR A 485 -3.91 -13.42 4.31
CA TYR A 485 -4.65 -14.46 5.04
C TYR A 485 -4.36 -15.89 4.55
N THR A 486 -4.18 -16.08 3.23
CA THR A 486 -3.80 -17.39 2.65
C THR A 486 -2.44 -17.88 3.12
N GLU A 487 -1.49 -16.98 3.39
CA GLU A 487 -0.14 -17.30 3.88
C GLU A 487 -0.14 -17.52 5.40
N LEU A 488 -1.04 -16.84 6.12
CA LEU A 488 -1.19 -16.99 7.57
C LEU A 488 -1.77 -18.36 7.95
N LYS A 489 -2.73 -18.90 7.16
CA LYS A 489 -3.26 -20.26 7.34
C LYS A 489 -2.20 -21.37 7.22
N ASP A 490 -1.01 -21.06 6.69
CA ASP A 490 0.09 -22.02 6.63
C ASP A 490 0.86 -22.15 7.94
N LEU A 491 0.61 -21.28 8.92
CA LEU A 491 1.30 -21.26 10.22
C LEU A 491 0.68 -22.22 11.25
N TRP A 492 -0.60 -22.57 11.11
CA TRP A 492 -1.32 -23.52 11.97
C TRP A 492 -2.43 -24.23 11.18
N LYS A 493 -2.79 -25.47 11.53
CA LYS A 493 -3.89 -26.20 10.88
C LYS A 493 -4.72 -27.00 11.88
N TRP A 494 -6.04 -26.98 11.74
CA TRP A 494 -6.93 -27.88 12.49
C TRP A 494 -7.17 -29.18 11.71
N GLU A 495 -7.07 -30.31 12.39
CA GLU A 495 -7.40 -31.64 11.87
C GLU A 495 -8.52 -32.24 12.71
N LEU A 496 -9.57 -32.73 12.04
CA LEU A 496 -10.65 -33.48 12.67
C LEU A 496 -10.48 -34.96 12.32
N THR A 497 -10.47 -35.81 13.35
CA THR A 497 -10.42 -37.26 13.19
C THR A 497 -11.51 -37.91 14.03
N GLY A 498 -11.78 -39.20 13.83
CA GLY A 498 -12.70 -39.95 14.70
C GLY A 498 -12.29 -39.98 16.19
N GLY A 499 -11.06 -39.57 16.53
CA GLY A 499 -10.57 -39.46 17.90
C GLY A 499 -10.67 -38.05 18.53
N GLY A 500 -11.19 -37.06 17.80
CA GLY A 500 -11.36 -35.68 18.25
C GLY A 500 -10.77 -34.63 17.29
N ILE A 501 -10.71 -33.39 17.78
CA ILE A 501 -10.19 -32.23 17.05
C ILE A 501 -8.76 -31.93 17.53
N PHE A 502 -7.84 -31.68 16.61
CA PHE A 502 -6.42 -31.48 16.86
C PHE A 502 -5.90 -30.21 16.17
N LEU A 503 -5.14 -29.38 16.90
CA LEU A 503 -4.34 -28.29 16.35
C LEU A 503 -2.95 -28.82 15.97
N LYS A 504 -2.60 -28.76 14.69
CA LYS A 504 -1.27 -29.03 14.15
C LYS A 504 -0.46 -27.75 14.05
N LEU A 505 0.73 -27.77 14.62
CA LEU A 505 1.71 -26.69 14.60
C LEU A 505 3.06 -27.24 14.11
N GLY A 506 3.85 -26.46 13.36
CA GLY A 506 5.12 -26.93 12.80
C GLY A 506 4.97 -27.67 11.45
N LYS A 507 6.03 -28.39 11.04
CA LYS A 507 6.11 -29.16 9.79
C LYS A 507 6.40 -30.62 10.10
N LYS A 508 5.63 -31.54 9.50
CA LYS A 508 5.98 -32.97 9.50
C LYS A 508 7.24 -33.17 8.66
N LEU A 509 8.31 -33.65 9.27
CA LEU A 509 9.57 -33.95 8.59
C LEU A 509 9.46 -35.23 7.74
N GLU A 510 10.14 -35.25 6.60
CA GLU A 510 10.26 -36.45 5.75
C GLU A 510 11.35 -37.40 6.28
N ASP A 511 11.31 -38.67 5.87
CA ASP A 511 12.29 -39.67 6.33
C ASP A 511 13.72 -39.25 5.95
N GLY A 512 14.53 -38.95 6.97
CA GLY A 512 15.93 -38.49 6.83
C GLY A 512 16.12 -36.96 6.84
N GLU A 513 15.07 -36.15 6.99
CA GLU A 513 15.18 -34.69 7.17
C GLU A 513 15.52 -34.34 8.63
N GLU A 514 16.59 -33.56 8.86
CA GLU A 514 16.99 -33.10 10.20
C GLU A 514 16.16 -31.90 10.67
N ALA A 515 15.83 -31.87 11.96
CA ALA A 515 15.13 -30.74 12.58
C ALA A 515 16.01 -29.49 12.63
N LYS A 516 15.44 -28.34 12.25
CA LYS A 516 16.10 -27.04 12.39
C LYS A 516 15.82 -26.46 13.76
N GLU A 517 16.87 -26.16 14.52
CA GLU A 517 16.79 -25.53 15.84
C GLU A 517 16.93 -24.01 15.75
N TYR A 518 16.16 -23.30 16.60
CA TYR A 518 16.19 -21.86 16.76
C TYR A 518 16.30 -21.51 18.26
N HIS A 519 16.78 -20.30 18.58
CA HIS A 519 17.07 -19.89 19.97
C HIS A 519 16.21 -18.71 20.42
N SER A 520 15.84 -18.71 21.71
CA SER A 520 15.35 -17.52 22.42
C SER A 520 16.52 -16.65 22.90
N SER A 521 16.25 -15.62 23.70
CA SER A 521 17.28 -14.84 24.39
C SER A 521 18.25 -15.72 25.20
N ASN A 522 17.75 -16.85 25.72
CA ASN A 522 18.48 -17.87 26.45
C ASN A 522 18.89 -19.00 25.49
N PRO A 523 20.20 -19.25 25.27
CA PRO A 523 20.67 -20.31 24.38
C PRO A 523 20.20 -21.71 24.78
N ALA A 524 19.84 -21.92 26.05
CA ALA A 524 19.34 -23.19 26.58
C ALA A 524 17.87 -23.48 26.19
N GLU A 525 17.11 -22.46 25.78
CA GLU A 525 15.71 -22.58 25.40
C GLU A 525 15.55 -22.62 23.88
N LYS A 526 15.65 -23.83 23.33
CA LYS A 526 15.55 -24.08 21.90
C LYS A 526 14.11 -24.34 21.47
N PHE A 527 13.81 -24.05 20.22
CA PHE A 527 12.55 -24.47 19.57
C PHE A 527 12.82 -24.92 18.13
N SER A 528 12.05 -25.88 17.63
CA SER A 528 12.30 -26.54 16.34
C SER A 528 11.15 -26.40 15.35
N ASN A 529 11.38 -26.80 14.09
CA ASN A 529 10.35 -26.83 13.04
C ASN A 529 9.49 -28.09 13.00
N GLU A 530 9.69 -29.07 13.89
CA GLU A 530 8.94 -30.33 13.92
C GLU A 530 7.44 -30.15 14.23
N GLU A 531 6.60 -31.06 13.72
CA GLU A 531 5.15 -31.04 13.96
C GLU A 531 4.79 -31.41 15.40
N GLU A 532 3.89 -30.64 16.00
CA GLU A 532 3.27 -30.95 17.29
C GLU A 532 1.73 -30.87 17.18
N ARG A 533 1.03 -31.73 17.93
CA ARG A 533 -0.42 -31.88 17.88
C ARG A 533 -1.05 -31.68 19.25
N LEU A 534 -1.96 -30.71 19.36
CA LEU A 534 -2.70 -30.42 20.59
C LEU A 534 -4.18 -30.79 20.43
N LYS A 535 -4.69 -31.68 21.29
CA LYS A 535 -6.10 -32.09 21.29
C LYS A 535 -6.97 -31.08 22.05
N ILE A 536 -8.16 -30.78 21.55
CA ILE A 536 -9.18 -29.98 22.26
C ILE A 536 -10.27 -30.88 22.84
N ASP A 537 -10.57 -30.70 24.13
CA ASP A 537 -11.68 -31.34 24.81
C ASP A 537 -12.86 -30.36 24.90
N LEU A 538 -13.93 -30.65 24.16
CA LEU A 538 -15.18 -29.89 24.21
C LEU A 538 -16.15 -30.62 25.15
N GLN A 539 -16.58 -29.95 26.22
CA GLN A 539 -17.66 -30.45 27.07
C GLN A 539 -19.00 -30.14 26.39
N GLU A 540 -19.79 -31.18 26.13
CA GLU A 540 -21.18 -31.23 25.63
C GLU A 540 -21.42 -31.40 24.10
N PRO A 541 -22.29 -32.37 23.71
CA PRO A 541 -22.75 -32.56 22.33
C PRO A 541 -24.00 -31.75 22.00
N SER A 542 -23.98 -31.15 20.79
CA SER A 542 -25.12 -30.71 19.94
C SER A 542 -26.17 -29.74 20.50
N ILE A 543 -25.92 -28.43 20.33
CA ILE A 543 -26.99 -27.44 20.13
C ILE A 543 -27.01 -27.13 18.62
N ASN A 544 -28.11 -27.42 17.95
CA ASN A 544 -28.29 -27.16 16.51
C ASN A 544 -28.34 -25.63 16.26
N ARG A 545 -27.17 -25.02 16.04
CA ARG A 545 -27.02 -23.61 15.67
C ARG A 545 -26.76 -23.48 14.17
N ILE A 546 -27.62 -22.71 13.50
CA ILE A 546 -27.43 -22.26 12.12
C ILE A 546 -26.92 -20.81 12.20
N TYR A 547 -25.86 -20.49 11.48
CA TYR A 547 -25.33 -19.13 11.37
C TYR A 547 -25.94 -18.46 10.13
N GLY A 548 -26.67 -17.37 10.32
CA GLY A 548 -27.23 -16.53 9.27
C GLY A 548 -26.17 -15.73 8.53
N SER A 549 -26.38 -15.53 7.24
CA SER A 549 -25.42 -14.89 6.34
C SER A 549 -25.41 -13.38 6.51
N LEU A 550 -24.48 -12.85 7.31
CA LEU A 550 -23.98 -11.48 7.19
C LEU A 550 -22.53 -11.38 7.64
N LYS A 551 -21.66 -11.98 6.83
CA LYS A 551 -20.38 -11.42 6.35
C LYS A 551 -19.59 -12.58 5.75
N GLN A 552 -19.60 -12.72 4.42
CA GLN A 552 -18.42 -13.13 3.65
C GLN A 552 -18.66 -13.05 2.13
N LYS A 553 -17.61 -12.61 1.42
CA LYS A 553 -17.43 -12.73 -0.03
C LYS A 553 -16.48 -13.91 -0.30
N LYS A 554 -16.88 -14.74 -1.28
CA LYS A 554 -16.13 -15.58 -2.26
C LYS A 554 -15.65 -16.98 -1.87
N TYR A 555 -16.51 -17.98 -2.15
CA TYR A 555 -16.24 -19.43 -2.29
C TYR A 555 -16.35 -19.89 -3.78
N LEU A 556 -15.62 -20.94 -4.16
CA LEU A 556 -15.73 -21.76 -5.40
C LEU A 556 -15.50 -23.22 -4.94
N GLU A 557 -16.40 -24.22 -4.98
CA GLU A 557 -17.25 -24.81 -6.04
C GLU A 557 -16.39 -25.61 -7.04
N PRO A 558 -15.83 -26.80 -6.68
CA PRO A 558 -16.49 -28.06 -7.10
C PRO A 558 -16.03 -29.34 -6.34
N LYS A 559 -16.79 -29.85 -5.36
CA LYS A 559 -16.82 -31.29 -4.93
C LYS A 559 -18.05 -31.58 -4.05
N ASP A 560 -19.21 -31.05 -4.43
CA ASP A 560 -20.46 -31.28 -3.69
C ASP A 560 -21.47 -31.99 -4.59
N THR A 561 -21.33 -33.31 -4.64
CA THR A 561 -22.37 -34.21 -5.13
C THR A 561 -22.41 -35.34 -4.11
N ASP A 562 -23.32 -35.27 -3.14
CA ASP A 562 -24.00 -36.42 -2.50
C ASP A 562 -24.88 -36.02 -1.28
N TYR A 563 -25.68 -34.96 -1.36
CA TYR A 563 -26.69 -34.66 -0.30
C TYR A 563 -28.02 -34.08 -0.81
N LEU A 564 -28.36 -34.28 -2.09
CA LEU A 564 -29.70 -33.99 -2.61
C LEU A 564 -30.47 -35.30 -2.72
N ASN A 565 -31.52 -35.47 -1.91
CA ASN A 565 -32.52 -36.50 -2.18
C ASN A 565 -33.36 -36.02 -3.38
N GLN A 566 -33.02 -36.51 -4.58
CA GLN A 566 -33.49 -36.00 -5.87
C GLN A 566 -35.01 -36.08 -6.09
N ASP A 567 -35.75 -36.75 -5.22
CA ASP A 567 -37.20 -36.87 -5.35
C ASP A 567 -38.00 -35.75 -4.66
N ASN A 568 -37.39 -34.91 -3.80
CA ASN A 568 -38.17 -33.98 -2.95
C ASN A 568 -37.61 -32.56 -2.70
N ASP A 569 -36.43 -32.17 -3.22
CA ASP A 569 -35.85 -30.81 -3.00
C ASP A 569 -35.78 -30.37 -1.50
N ILE A 570 -35.53 -31.32 -0.58
CA ILE A 570 -35.43 -31.07 0.87
C ILE A 570 -34.12 -31.66 1.41
N TYR A 571 -33.45 -30.91 2.29
CA TYR A 571 -32.36 -31.41 3.13
C TYR A 571 -32.94 -32.10 4.38
N GLU A 572 -32.74 -33.41 4.53
CA GLU A 572 -33.05 -34.15 5.76
C GLU A 572 -31.76 -34.40 6.55
N PHE A 573 -31.76 -34.08 7.84
CA PHE A 573 -30.66 -34.38 8.75
C PHE A 573 -31.01 -35.59 9.62
N ALA A 574 -30.12 -36.58 9.69
CA ALA A 574 -30.27 -37.72 10.60
C ALA A 574 -29.96 -37.29 12.05
N ALA A 575 -30.80 -37.69 13.00
CA ALA A 575 -30.79 -37.21 14.39
C ALA A 575 -29.52 -37.52 15.22
N ASN A 576 -28.53 -38.24 14.70
CA ASN A 576 -27.36 -38.66 15.45
C ASN A 576 -26.08 -38.43 14.64
N GLN A 577 -25.49 -37.23 14.73
CA GLN A 577 -24.04 -36.95 14.64
C GLN A 577 -23.81 -35.44 14.53
N GLY A 578 -23.36 -34.83 15.64
CA GLY A 578 -22.83 -33.47 15.63
C GLY A 578 -21.39 -33.46 15.14
N VAL A 579 -21.09 -32.69 14.09
CA VAL A 579 -20.10 -31.59 13.99
C VAL A 579 -20.41 -30.91 12.65
N GLY A 580 -21.10 -29.77 12.66
CA GLY A 580 -21.47 -29.06 11.43
C GLY A 580 -20.27 -28.42 10.74
N PHE A 581 -20.02 -28.78 9.48
CA PHE A 581 -19.10 -28.11 8.58
C PHE A 581 -19.76 -26.92 7.86
N GLU A 582 -18.91 -26.06 7.29
CA GLU A 582 -19.20 -24.80 6.64
C GLU A 582 -19.84 -25.02 5.26
N ILE A 583 -21.08 -24.53 5.08
CA ILE A 583 -21.71 -24.39 3.76
C ILE A 583 -21.37 -22.99 3.25
N LEU A 584 -20.63 -22.90 2.15
CA LEU A 584 -20.56 -21.69 1.35
C LEU A 584 -20.74 -22.07 -0.11
N SER A 585 -21.63 -21.37 -0.80
CA SER A 585 -21.57 -21.10 -2.25
C SER A 585 -22.24 -19.75 -2.49
N GLU A 586 -21.67 -18.95 -3.40
CA GLU A 586 -22.03 -17.55 -3.65
C GLU A 586 -23.26 -17.35 -4.54
N HIS A 587 -23.95 -18.40 -4.98
CA HIS A 587 -25.10 -18.25 -5.87
C HIS A 587 -26.19 -19.30 -5.61
N SER A 588 -27.16 -19.01 -4.73
CA SER A 588 -28.47 -19.69 -4.78
C SER A 588 -29.59 -18.85 -4.17
N SER A 589 -30.45 -18.35 -5.06
CA SER A 589 -31.89 -18.06 -4.95
C SER A 589 -32.59 -17.92 -3.59
N LEU A 590 -33.51 -16.93 -3.55
CA LEU A 590 -34.50 -16.58 -2.51
C LEU A 590 -35.49 -17.69 -2.09
N ASN A 591 -35.39 -18.93 -2.57
CA ASN A 591 -36.41 -19.98 -2.35
C ASN A 591 -35.81 -21.21 -1.65
N ARG A 592 -35.40 -21.07 -0.38
CA ARG A 592 -35.06 -22.23 0.45
C ARG A 592 -35.74 -22.10 1.81
N ASN A 593 -36.71 -22.99 2.05
CA ASN A 593 -37.43 -23.11 3.31
C ASN A 593 -36.72 -24.12 4.22
N ILE A 594 -36.72 -23.87 5.53
CA ILE A 594 -36.22 -24.85 6.52
C ILE A 594 -37.35 -25.84 6.84
N LYS A 595 -37.03 -27.13 6.87
CA LYS A 595 -37.92 -28.15 7.44
C LYS A 595 -37.34 -28.71 8.73
N VAL A 596 -38.14 -28.77 9.77
CA VAL A 596 -37.81 -29.38 11.06
C VAL A 596 -38.81 -30.53 11.27
N ASP A 597 -38.32 -31.75 11.51
CA ASP A 597 -39.15 -32.96 11.58
C ASP A 597 -40.09 -33.14 10.35
N ASN A 598 -39.58 -32.88 9.15
CA ASN A 598 -40.33 -32.87 7.87
C ASN A 598 -41.45 -31.83 7.75
N GLN A 599 -41.57 -30.91 8.71
CA GLN A 599 -42.50 -29.77 8.65
C GLN A 599 -41.79 -28.50 8.21
N ASP A 600 -42.32 -27.84 7.18
CA ASP A 600 -41.83 -26.54 6.71
C ASP A 600 -42.15 -25.43 7.72
N ILE A 601 -41.12 -24.68 8.13
CA ILE A 601 -41.22 -23.61 9.12
C ILE A 601 -41.18 -22.20 8.48
N SER A 602 -41.20 -22.10 7.15
CA SER A 602 -41.40 -20.83 6.45
C SER A 602 -42.84 -20.32 6.61
N GLY A 603 -43.02 -19.01 6.68
CA GLY A 603 -44.33 -18.40 6.89
C GLY A 603 -44.28 -17.06 7.61
N SER A 604 -45.45 -16.42 7.73
CA SER A 604 -45.58 -15.12 8.41
C SER A 604 -46.07 -15.27 9.85
N TYR A 605 -45.27 -14.82 10.81
CA TYR A 605 -45.54 -14.92 12.25
C TYR A 605 -45.81 -13.54 12.84
N LYS A 606 -46.99 -13.33 13.40
CA LYS A 606 -47.35 -12.07 14.06
C LYS A 606 -46.80 -12.03 15.48
N GLN A 607 -46.34 -10.86 15.90
CA GLN A 607 -45.90 -10.62 17.26
C GLN A 607 -47.07 -10.79 18.24
N LYS A 608 -46.86 -11.58 19.29
CA LYS A 608 -47.78 -11.73 20.41
C LYS A 608 -47.27 -10.94 21.61
N LYS A 609 -48.20 -10.53 22.48
CA LYS A 609 -47.83 -10.02 23.81
C LYS A 609 -47.15 -11.14 24.60
N ARG A 610 -46.19 -10.77 25.46
CA ARG A 610 -45.39 -11.71 26.26
C ARG A 610 -46.28 -12.68 27.04
N GLU A 611 -47.40 -12.21 27.58
CA GLU A 611 -48.34 -13.03 28.36
C GLU A 611 -49.04 -14.10 27.50
N GLU A 612 -49.23 -13.83 26.21
CA GLU A 612 -50.01 -14.65 25.27
C GLU A 612 -49.16 -15.63 24.43
N ALA A 613 -47.83 -15.52 24.46
CA ALA A 613 -46.92 -16.40 23.70
C ALA A 613 -46.71 -17.76 24.40
N ASP A 614 -46.91 -18.89 23.71
CA ASP A 614 -46.73 -20.22 24.31
C ASP A 614 -45.36 -20.83 23.96
N ILE A 615 -44.33 -20.61 24.78
CA ILE A 615 -42.94 -21.06 24.51
C ILE A 615 -42.52 -22.31 25.30
N GLY A 616 -43.49 -23.10 25.78
CA GLY A 616 -43.24 -24.22 26.68
C GLY A 616 -42.76 -23.77 28.07
N SER A 617 -41.96 -24.60 28.74
CA SER A 617 -41.43 -24.39 30.11
C SER A 617 -40.34 -23.31 30.22
N ARG A 618 -40.05 -22.57 29.15
CA ARG A 618 -38.99 -21.54 29.12
C ARG A 618 -39.41 -20.25 29.82
N ASN A 619 -38.45 -19.62 30.49
CA ASN A 619 -38.64 -18.32 31.15
C ASN A 619 -38.77 -17.21 30.10
N LYS A 620 -39.90 -16.52 30.11
CA LYS A 620 -40.13 -15.35 29.25
C LYS A 620 -39.38 -14.13 29.80
N THR A 621 -38.48 -13.56 29.03
CA THR A 621 -37.79 -12.30 29.37
C THR A 621 -38.56 -11.08 28.83
N LEU A 622 -38.23 -9.89 29.37
CA LEU A 622 -38.76 -8.61 28.89
C LEU A 622 -38.08 -8.10 27.61
N ARG A 623 -36.90 -8.62 27.29
CA ARG A 623 -36.08 -8.19 26.16
C ARG A 623 -36.44 -8.92 24.87
N ASP A 624 -36.88 -10.16 24.98
CA ASP A 624 -37.22 -10.96 23.80
C ASP A 624 -38.58 -10.56 23.21
N LYS A 625 -38.67 -10.57 21.89
CA LYS A 625 -39.92 -10.45 21.15
C LYS A 625 -40.42 -11.85 20.78
N TYR A 626 -41.72 -12.08 20.94
CA TYR A 626 -42.33 -13.39 20.73
C TYR A 626 -43.26 -13.34 19.50
N PHE A 627 -43.10 -14.31 18.61
CA PHE A 627 -43.85 -14.39 17.36
C PHE A 627 -44.50 -15.77 17.21
N GLY A 628 -45.81 -15.79 16.95
CA GLY A 628 -46.57 -17.05 16.93
C GLY A 628 -46.45 -17.84 18.25
N ASP A 629 -46.43 -19.18 18.15
CA ASP A 629 -46.30 -20.09 19.30
C ASP A 629 -44.92 -20.75 19.41
N ASN A 630 -44.03 -20.53 18.43
CA ASN A 630 -42.79 -21.29 18.32
C ASN A 630 -41.56 -20.41 18.04
N ILE A 631 -41.68 -19.07 17.99
CA ILE A 631 -40.55 -18.18 17.65
C ILE A 631 -40.26 -17.15 18.75
N ILE A 632 -38.99 -17.06 19.12
CA ILE A 632 -38.43 -16.03 19.99
C ILE A 632 -37.35 -15.29 19.21
N LEU A 633 -37.42 -13.96 19.15
CA LEU A 633 -36.37 -13.11 18.60
C LEU A 633 -35.69 -12.35 19.74
N ARG A 634 -34.38 -12.53 19.89
CA ARG A 634 -33.56 -11.80 20.87
C ARG A 634 -32.87 -10.57 20.22
N ASP A 635 -32.51 -9.59 21.06
CA ASP A 635 -31.97 -8.27 20.68
C ASP A 635 -30.70 -8.30 19.78
N ASP A 636 -30.03 -9.44 19.64
CA ASP A 636 -28.82 -9.67 18.83
C ASP A 636 -29.12 -10.27 17.44
N TYR A 637 -30.31 -10.07 16.89
CA TYR A 637 -30.77 -10.71 15.64
C TYR A 637 -30.75 -12.23 15.70
N LYS A 638 -30.96 -12.80 16.90
CA LYS A 638 -30.98 -14.25 17.10
C LYS A 638 -32.41 -14.75 17.12
N LEU A 639 -32.76 -15.57 16.14
CA LEU A 639 -34.06 -16.23 16.08
C LEU A 639 -33.98 -17.63 16.70
N ILE A 640 -34.89 -17.95 17.60
CA ILE A 640 -35.01 -19.25 18.23
C ILE A 640 -36.36 -19.85 17.82
N TYR A 641 -36.33 -20.95 17.07
CA TYR A 641 -37.51 -21.74 16.73
C TYR A 641 -37.62 -22.95 17.66
N ILE A 642 -38.73 -23.06 18.38
CA ILE A 642 -38.98 -24.12 19.35
C ILE A 642 -39.82 -25.21 18.70
N TYR A 643 -39.43 -26.47 18.88
CA TYR A 643 -40.07 -27.62 18.22
C TYR A 643 -40.08 -28.88 19.08
N GLY A 644 -40.71 -29.94 18.58
CA GLY A 644 -40.98 -31.19 19.28
C GLY A 644 -42.27 -31.18 20.10
N SER A 645 -42.83 -32.36 20.35
CA SER A 645 -44.13 -32.57 21.02
C SER A 645 -44.24 -31.97 22.43
N ASN A 646 -43.10 -31.78 23.12
CA ASN A 646 -43.02 -31.15 24.43
C ASN A 646 -42.45 -29.72 24.40
N LYS A 647 -42.17 -29.16 23.21
CA LYS A 647 -41.44 -27.89 23.03
C LYS A 647 -40.08 -27.85 23.73
N GLU A 648 -39.40 -28.96 23.91
CA GLU A 648 -38.11 -29.01 24.63
C GLU A 648 -36.91 -28.71 23.71
N ASN A 649 -37.06 -28.88 22.39
CA ASN A 649 -35.98 -28.66 21.44
C ASN A 649 -36.00 -27.24 20.86
N GLU A 650 -34.83 -26.73 20.52
CA GLU A 650 -34.69 -25.41 19.89
C GLU A 650 -33.71 -25.44 18.71
N LEU A 651 -34.07 -24.69 17.68
CA LEU A 651 -33.23 -24.35 16.55
C LEU A 651 -32.86 -22.89 16.70
N ILE A 652 -31.56 -22.59 16.69
CA ILE A 652 -31.05 -21.24 16.83
C ILE A 652 -30.52 -20.76 15.48
N ILE A 653 -30.97 -19.60 15.04
CA ILE A 653 -30.46 -18.88 13.86
C ILE A 653 -29.82 -17.58 14.34
N ASP A 654 -28.50 -17.53 14.41
CA ASP A 654 -27.75 -16.31 14.78
C ASP A 654 -27.66 -15.37 13.57
N GLY A 655 -27.94 -14.07 13.73
CA GLY A 655 -27.87 -13.08 12.64
C GLY A 655 -29.06 -13.09 11.67
N PHE A 656 -30.20 -13.64 12.10
CA PHE A 656 -31.47 -13.68 11.38
C PHE A 656 -31.97 -12.28 11.00
N LYS A 657 -32.28 -12.10 9.71
CA LYS A 657 -33.06 -10.98 9.20
C LYS A 657 -34.46 -11.41 8.82
N ASN A 658 -35.41 -10.51 9.03
CA ASN A 658 -36.80 -10.74 8.65
C ASN A 658 -36.89 -11.04 7.14
N GLY A 659 -37.44 -12.21 6.78
CA GLY A 659 -37.48 -12.74 5.41
C GLY A 659 -36.48 -13.89 5.15
N ASP A 660 -35.48 -14.09 6.01
CA ASP A 660 -34.53 -15.20 5.87
C ASP A 660 -35.27 -16.55 5.97
N TYR A 661 -34.89 -17.49 5.10
CA TYR A 661 -35.48 -18.84 5.01
C TYR A 661 -37.01 -18.86 4.82
N GLY A 662 -37.59 -17.77 4.29
CA GLY A 662 -39.03 -17.62 4.10
C GLY A 662 -39.80 -17.28 5.39
N ILE A 663 -39.11 -16.91 6.48
CA ILE A 663 -39.73 -16.57 7.78
C ILE A 663 -39.95 -15.05 7.86
N ASN A 664 -41.20 -14.62 7.93
CA ASN A 664 -41.59 -13.20 7.99
C ASN A 664 -42.23 -12.85 9.35
N LEU A 665 -41.49 -12.17 10.21
CA LEU A 665 -41.94 -11.62 11.49
C LEU A 665 -42.66 -10.28 11.29
N VAL A 666 -43.89 -10.18 11.78
CA VAL A 666 -44.72 -8.97 11.68
C VAL A 666 -44.91 -8.38 13.08
N GLU A 667 -44.25 -7.25 13.36
CA GLU A 667 -44.33 -6.56 14.65
C GLU A 667 -45.68 -5.85 14.85
N GLN A 668 -46.19 -5.84 16.09
CA GLN A 668 -47.36 -5.03 16.46
C GLN A 668 -46.89 -3.58 16.63
N SER A 669 -47.28 -2.71 15.70
CA SER A 669 -47.01 -1.27 15.77
C SER A 669 -47.49 -0.68 17.10
N LYS A 670 -46.55 -0.19 17.92
CA LYS A 670 -46.85 0.78 18.98
C LYS A 670 -46.43 2.17 18.53
N GLU A 671 -47.38 3.08 18.70
CA GLU A 671 -47.31 4.52 18.48
C GLU A 671 -46.12 5.16 19.19
N GLY A 672 -45.58 6.20 18.57
CA GLY A 672 -44.23 6.72 18.82
C GLY A 672 -44.00 7.43 20.15
N GLN A 673 -42.71 7.71 20.39
CA GLN A 673 -42.24 8.85 21.17
C GLN A 673 -40.72 9.04 20.98
N ASP A 674 -40.34 10.30 20.77
CA ASP A 674 -39.01 10.84 20.51
C ASP A 674 -37.94 10.44 21.54
N SER A 675 -36.76 10.04 21.05
CA SER A 675 -35.52 10.03 21.83
C SER A 675 -34.75 11.33 21.61
N LYS A 676 -34.78 12.22 22.61
CA LYS A 676 -33.86 13.38 22.71
C LYS A 676 -32.43 12.89 22.96
N VAL A 677 -31.51 13.31 22.10
CA VAL A 677 -30.05 13.20 22.26
C VAL A 677 -29.54 14.42 23.08
N PRO A 678 -28.47 14.30 23.89
CA PRO A 678 -27.94 15.44 24.65
C PRO A 678 -27.39 16.50 23.69
N LEU A 679 -27.75 17.76 23.92
CA LEU A 679 -27.22 18.92 23.21
C LEU A 679 -26.20 19.63 24.09
N THR A 680 -25.00 19.90 23.55
CA THR A 680 -24.06 20.83 24.16
C THR A 680 -23.59 21.86 23.12
N TYR A 681 -23.50 23.13 23.54
CA TYR A 681 -23.25 24.30 22.68
C TYR A 681 -21.83 24.81 22.90
N THR A 682 -21.02 24.87 21.84
CA THR A 682 -19.75 25.65 21.86
C THR A 682 -20.03 27.14 21.61
N SER A 683 -19.14 28.02 22.07
CA SER A 683 -19.22 29.49 21.90
C SER A 683 -19.28 29.96 20.43
N TYR A 684 -19.11 29.04 19.48
CA TYR A 684 -18.98 29.29 18.03
C TYR A 684 -20.26 29.01 17.24
N LYS A 685 -21.38 28.64 17.90
CA LYS A 685 -22.64 28.18 17.25
C LYS A 685 -22.42 26.99 16.30
N ILE A 686 -21.36 26.20 16.45
CA ILE A 686 -21.10 25.03 15.62
C ILE A 686 -21.38 23.79 16.47
N LYS A 687 -22.07 22.83 15.87
CA LYS A 687 -22.42 21.55 16.49
C LYS A 687 -21.84 20.41 15.67
N PHE A 688 -21.40 19.36 16.37
CA PHE A 688 -20.97 18.09 15.82
C PHE A 688 -21.83 16.99 16.46
N ASP A 689 -22.35 16.06 15.67
CA ASP A 689 -23.36 15.09 16.18
C ASP A 689 -22.79 14.08 17.19
N ASN A 690 -21.53 13.65 17.02
CA ASN A 690 -20.92 12.58 17.81
C ASN A 690 -19.72 13.02 18.66
N PHE A 691 -19.38 14.31 18.64
CA PHE A 691 -18.19 14.85 19.31
C PHE A 691 -18.50 16.17 19.99
N GLU A 692 -17.92 16.37 21.18
CA GLU A 692 -17.96 17.62 21.91
C GLU A 692 -16.54 18.17 22.04
N PHE A 693 -16.36 19.42 21.59
CA PHE A 693 -15.09 20.13 21.73
C PHE A 693 -15.24 21.20 22.81
N ILE A 694 -14.41 21.13 23.86
CA ILE A 694 -14.31 22.18 24.88
C ILE A 694 -13.86 23.49 24.23
N ALA A 695 -12.85 23.41 23.37
CA ALA A 695 -12.34 24.51 22.57
C ALA A 695 -12.03 24.04 21.16
N LEU A 696 -12.48 24.80 20.15
CA LEU A 696 -12.25 24.48 18.74
C LEU A 696 -11.05 25.29 18.24
N ASP A 697 -9.95 24.60 17.94
CA ASP A 697 -8.72 25.23 17.44
C ASP A 697 -8.80 25.51 15.94
N ARG A 698 -9.40 24.57 15.18
CA ARG A 698 -9.51 24.65 13.73
C ARG A 698 -10.77 23.98 13.23
N LEU A 699 -11.49 24.67 12.33
CA LEU A 699 -12.49 24.08 11.44
C LEU A 699 -12.28 24.63 10.04
N GLU A 700 -12.16 23.72 9.07
CA GLU A 700 -12.08 24.06 7.66
C GLU A 700 -12.87 23.05 6.81
N ILE A 701 -13.84 23.54 6.04
CA ILE A 701 -14.65 22.77 5.08
C ILE A 701 -14.35 23.30 3.68
N LYS A 702 -13.79 22.46 2.81
CA LYS A 702 -13.45 22.78 1.41
C LYS A 702 -14.42 22.09 0.48
N LYS A 703 -15.25 22.88 -0.22
CA LYS A 703 -16.17 22.44 -1.26
C LYS A 703 -15.68 22.91 -2.63
N SER A 704 -15.69 22.01 -3.62
CA SER A 704 -15.40 22.32 -5.02
C SER A 704 -16.27 21.46 -5.94
N ILE A 705 -16.68 22.02 -7.08
CA ILE A 705 -17.25 21.21 -8.16
C ILE A 705 -16.26 20.11 -8.58
N TYR A 706 -16.78 18.96 -9.02
CA TYR A 706 -16.00 17.79 -9.45
C TYR A 706 -15.05 17.17 -8.38
N ASP A 707 -15.18 17.55 -7.12
CA ASP A 707 -14.40 17.01 -5.99
C ASP A 707 -15.32 16.65 -4.83
N HIS A 708 -14.83 15.81 -3.93
CA HIS A 708 -15.50 15.52 -2.65
C HIS A 708 -15.38 16.74 -1.73
N THR A 709 -16.36 16.96 -0.86
CA THR A 709 -16.19 17.94 0.22
C THR A 709 -15.18 17.37 1.21
N ARG A 710 -14.21 18.19 1.63
CA ARG A 710 -13.19 17.82 2.61
C ARG A 710 -13.29 18.65 3.86
N VAL A 711 -13.12 18.02 5.01
CA VAL A 711 -13.21 18.64 6.32
C VAL A 711 -11.96 18.33 7.12
N SER A 712 -11.44 19.34 7.81
CA SER A 712 -10.40 19.21 8.82
C SER A 712 -10.88 19.92 10.10
N VAL A 713 -10.95 19.19 11.20
CA VAL A 713 -11.37 19.68 12.53
C VAL A 713 -10.26 19.38 13.52
N ALA A 714 -9.93 20.33 14.38
CA ALA A 714 -9.04 20.08 15.51
C ALA A 714 -9.50 20.88 16.72
N GLY A 715 -9.43 20.27 17.90
CA GLY A 715 -9.75 20.97 19.14
C GLY A 715 -9.57 20.12 20.38
N LEU A 716 -9.75 20.78 21.51
CA LEU A 716 -9.69 20.22 22.85
C LEU A 716 -10.97 19.44 23.16
N ILE A 717 -10.82 18.23 23.71
CA ILE A 717 -11.92 17.35 24.15
C ILE A 717 -11.81 17.07 25.65
N ASN A 718 -12.90 16.64 26.28
CA ASN A 718 -12.87 16.21 27.67
C ASN A 718 -12.24 14.81 27.81
N GLU A 719 -11.44 14.61 28.84
CA GLU A 719 -10.83 13.31 29.17
C GLU A 719 -11.89 12.22 29.36
N ASP A 720 -13.02 12.57 29.99
CA ASP A 720 -14.14 11.63 30.23
C ASP A 720 -14.74 11.06 28.93
N ASP A 721 -14.65 11.78 27.81
CA ASP A 721 -15.22 11.40 26.52
C ASP A 721 -14.23 10.60 25.64
N PHE A 722 -12.94 10.54 26.01
CA PHE A 722 -11.88 9.92 25.24
C PHE A 722 -12.22 8.49 24.79
N SER A 723 -12.59 7.63 25.75
CA SER A 723 -12.91 6.22 25.48
C SER A 723 -14.15 6.06 24.59
N ALA A 724 -15.13 6.95 24.70
CA ALA A 724 -16.33 6.90 23.87
C ALA A 724 -16.02 7.29 22.42
N TYR A 725 -15.19 8.32 22.23
CA TYR A 725 -14.78 8.78 20.90
C TYR A 725 -13.87 7.79 20.19
N GLU A 726 -12.91 7.18 20.90
CA GLU A 726 -12.04 6.15 20.32
C GLU A 726 -12.86 4.94 19.82
N ASN A 727 -13.81 4.46 20.62
CA ASN A 727 -14.72 3.37 20.23
C ASN A 727 -15.60 3.72 19.03
N TYR A 728 -16.09 4.97 18.95
CA TYR A 728 -16.87 5.44 17.80
C TYR A 728 -16.02 5.53 16.53
N LEU A 729 -14.81 6.08 16.65
CA LEU A 729 -13.86 6.28 15.55
C LEU A 729 -13.27 4.95 15.01
N ALA A 730 -13.29 3.88 15.82
CA ALA A 730 -12.88 2.54 15.41
C ALA A 730 -13.91 1.81 14.52
N GLN A 731 -15.12 2.35 14.36
CA GLN A 731 -16.16 1.74 13.52
C GLN A 731 -15.82 1.86 12.03
N GLU A 732 -16.40 0.96 11.22
CA GLU A 732 -16.33 1.09 9.76
C GLU A 732 -17.17 2.30 9.34
N ASP A 733 -16.54 3.28 8.70
CA ASP A 733 -17.15 4.54 8.21
C ASP A 733 -17.79 5.40 9.30
N PRO A 734 -17.02 5.89 10.29
CA PRO A 734 -17.57 6.76 11.34
C PRO A 734 -18.15 8.02 10.71
N LYS A 735 -19.36 8.41 11.10
CA LYS A 735 -20.08 9.52 10.48
C LYS A 735 -19.75 10.85 11.15
N LEU A 736 -19.69 11.89 10.34
CA LEU A 736 -19.53 13.26 10.82
C LEU A 736 -20.58 14.16 10.18
N VAL A 737 -21.36 14.81 11.03
CA VAL A 737 -22.30 15.86 10.65
C VAL A 737 -21.89 17.13 11.39
N ILE A 738 -21.83 18.24 10.65
CA ILE A 738 -21.50 19.56 11.19
C ILE A 738 -22.66 20.51 10.87
N SER A 739 -23.20 21.15 11.90
CA SER A 739 -24.34 22.07 11.79
C SER A 739 -24.02 23.44 12.38
N TYR A 740 -24.70 24.49 11.91
CA TYR A 740 -24.49 25.87 12.34
C TYR A 740 -25.74 26.53 12.91
N GLY A 741 -25.62 27.06 14.14
CA GLY A 741 -26.68 27.69 14.90
C GLY A 741 -27.39 26.72 15.85
N ASN A 742 -28.53 27.16 16.37
CA ASN A 742 -29.41 26.32 17.19
C ASN A 742 -30.38 25.49 16.33
N ASP A 743 -30.22 25.56 15.01
CA ASP A 743 -31.11 24.99 14.02
C ASP A 743 -30.38 23.84 13.32
N ASP A 744 -30.74 22.61 13.69
CA ASP A 744 -30.12 21.39 13.17
C ASP A 744 -30.45 21.16 11.68
N SER A 745 -31.32 22.00 11.08
CA SER A 745 -31.54 22.03 9.63
C SER A 745 -30.44 22.78 8.86
N LYS A 746 -29.57 23.54 9.53
CA LYS A 746 -28.47 24.29 8.92
C LYS A 746 -27.18 23.47 8.88
N ILE A 747 -27.22 22.39 8.12
CA ILE A 747 -26.09 21.50 7.90
C ILE A 747 -25.02 22.21 7.05
N LEU A 748 -23.77 22.16 7.52
CA LEU A 748 -22.58 22.62 6.80
C LEU A 748 -21.91 21.47 6.03
N PHE A 749 -21.94 20.26 6.60
CA PHE A 749 -21.29 19.06 6.06
C PHE A 749 -21.92 17.78 6.61
N LYS A 750 -21.95 16.74 5.76
CA LYS A 750 -22.19 15.35 6.12
C LYS A 750 -21.21 14.45 5.40
N GLY A 751 -20.65 13.47 6.11
CA GLY A 751 -19.76 12.50 5.52
C GLY A 751 -19.23 11.48 6.49
N ILE A 752 -18.11 10.89 6.13
CA ILE A 752 -17.39 9.90 6.91
C ILE A 752 -16.02 10.43 7.29
N ILE A 753 -15.56 10.03 8.47
CA ILE A 753 -14.23 10.29 8.98
C ILE A 753 -13.29 9.28 8.34
N GLU A 754 -12.25 9.77 7.66
CA GLU A 754 -11.26 8.93 6.96
C GLU A 754 -9.98 8.76 7.77
N ASP A 755 -9.66 9.75 8.60
CA ASP A 755 -8.49 9.72 9.47
C ASP A 755 -8.76 10.51 10.75
N TYR A 756 -8.11 10.12 11.84
CA TYR A 756 -8.17 10.84 13.10
C TYR A 756 -6.87 10.66 13.90
N SER A 757 -6.59 11.61 14.76
CA SER A 757 -5.51 11.54 15.73
C SER A 757 -6.01 12.06 17.07
N ILE A 758 -5.71 11.34 18.14
CA ILE A 758 -5.90 11.83 19.51
C ILE A 758 -4.53 11.95 20.15
N ALA A 759 -4.23 13.11 20.71
CA ALA A 759 -2.96 13.38 21.37
C ALA A 759 -3.19 13.93 22.78
N TYR A 760 -2.36 13.50 23.73
CA TYR A 760 -2.32 14.09 25.07
C TYR A 760 -1.15 15.06 25.13
N GLU A 761 -1.45 16.36 25.17
CA GLU A 761 -0.44 17.43 25.17
C GLU A 761 -0.80 18.48 26.21
N ASN A 762 0.21 19.02 26.91
CA ASN A 762 0.03 20.08 27.92
C ASN A 762 -0.96 19.77 29.06
N HIS A 763 -1.19 18.49 29.37
CA HIS A 763 -2.14 17.97 30.36
C HIS A 763 -3.60 17.89 29.89
N ASP A 764 -3.88 18.11 28.61
CA ASP A 764 -5.22 17.99 28.04
C ASP A 764 -5.26 17.08 26.80
N TYR A 765 -6.45 16.61 26.43
CA TYR A 765 -6.67 15.76 25.24
C TYR A 765 -7.10 16.58 24.03
N TYR A 766 -6.42 16.37 22.90
CA TYR A 766 -6.70 17.01 21.62
C TYR A 766 -7.14 15.98 20.59
N LEU A 767 -8.24 16.26 19.89
CA LEU A 767 -8.78 15.45 18.80
C LEU A 767 -8.64 16.20 17.47
N GLU A 768 -7.99 15.56 16.49
CA GLU A 768 -7.93 15.98 15.10
C GLU A 768 -8.69 14.99 14.22
N LEU A 769 -9.58 15.48 13.37
CA LEU A 769 -10.40 14.69 12.45
C LEU A 769 -10.20 15.16 11.00
N GLU A 770 -10.02 14.22 10.08
CA GLU A 770 -10.17 14.43 8.64
C GLU A 770 -11.38 13.66 8.11
N ALA A 771 -12.28 14.35 7.42
CA ALA A 771 -13.52 13.75 6.91
C ALA A 771 -13.80 14.12 5.44
N LEU A 772 -14.49 13.22 4.74
CA LEU A 772 -14.93 13.37 3.36
C LEU A 772 -16.43 13.14 3.23
N SER A 773 -17.10 13.87 2.35
CA SER A 773 -18.54 13.66 2.14
C SER A 773 -18.82 12.24 1.63
N TYR A 774 -20.04 11.74 1.87
CA TYR A 774 -20.44 10.36 1.50
C TYR A 774 -20.17 9.99 0.03
N SER A 775 -20.03 10.97 -0.86
CA SER A 775 -19.57 10.78 -2.23
C SER A 775 -18.25 10.01 -2.39
N ILE A 776 -17.39 9.95 -1.37
CA ILE A 776 -16.17 9.13 -1.39
C ILE A 776 -16.47 7.63 -1.47
N LEU A 777 -17.63 7.19 -0.98
CA LEU A 777 -18.06 5.79 -1.03
C LEU A 777 -18.16 5.26 -2.47
N LEU A 778 -18.45 6.16 -3.42
CA LEU A 778 -18.50 5.87 -4.86
C LEU A 778 -17.12 5.53 -5.46
N GLU A 779 -16.02 5.76 -4.72
CA GLU A 779 -14.67 5.41 -5.16
C GLU A 779 -14.26 3.96 -4.80
N ARG A 780 -14.99 3.29 -3.90
CA ARG A 780 -14.60 2.00 -3.30
C ARG A 780 -14.64 0.80 -4.25
N ARG A 781 -15.53 0.85 -5.25
CA ARG A 781 -15.72 -0.25 -6.20
C ARG A 781 -15.36 0.20 -7.60
N ARG A 782 -14.62 -0.63 -8.33
CA ARG A 782 -14.34 -0.43 -9.76
C ARG A 782 -15.19 -1.40 -10.55
N ILE A 783 -15.96 -0.87 -11.50
CA ILE A 783 -16.95 -1.63 -12.26
C ILE A 783 -16.47 -1.74 -13.72
N ASN A 784 -16.88 -2.82 -14.38
CA ASN A 784 -16.67 -3.04 -15.82
C ASN A 784 -18.04 -3.21 -16.48
N ARG A 785 -18.49 -2.20 -17.22
CA ARG A 785 -19.78 -2.23 -17.91
C ARG A 785 -19.78 -1.45 -19.20
N ILE A 786 -20.69 -1.79 -20.09
CA ILE A 786 -20.80 -1.17 -21.40
C ILE A 786 -22.24 -0.73 -21.67
N TYR A 787 -22.38 0.43 -22.28
CA TYR A 787 -23.64 0.96 -22.79
C TYR A 787 -23.51 1.06 -24.31
N GLN A 788 -24.23 0.22 -25.04
CA GLN A 788 -24.13 0.09 -26.49
C GLN A 788 -25.48 0.16 -27.23
N ASN A 789 -26.58 0.34 -26.50
CA ASN A 789 -27.90 0.54 -27.08
C ASN A 789 -28.05 2.01 -27.48
N LEU A 790 -28.23 2.26 -28.76
CA LEU A 790 -28.44 3.61 -29.31
C LEU A 790 -29.71 4.22 -28.71
N GLY A 791 -29.66 5.51 -28.39
CA GLY A 791 -30.73 6.23 -27.72
C GLY A 791 -30.67 6.18 -26.19
N THR A 792 -29.69 5.48 -25.60
CA THR A 792 -29.54 5.46 -24.13
C THR A 792 -29.22 6.86 -23.61
N THR A 793 -30.07 7.40 -22.73
CA THR A 793 -29.94 8.76 -22.16
C THR A 793 -29.13 8.78 -20.87
N TYR A 794 -28.67 9.97 -20.45
CA TYR A 794 -27.99 10.11 -19.16
C TYR A 794 -28.89 9.75 -17.98
N ASN A 795 -30.18 10.12 -18.04
CA ASN A 795 -31.16 9.78 -17.00
C ASN A 795 -31.37 8.26 -16.88
N GLN A 796 -31.40 7.52 -17.99
CA GLN A 796 -31.48 6.06 -17.94
C GLN A 796 -30.25 5.45 -17.28
N ILE A 797 -29.06 6.00 -17.55
CA ILE A 797 -27.81 5.55 -16.92
C ILE A 797 -27.80 5.88 -15.43
N PHE A 798 -28.25 7.07 -15.04
CA PHE A 798 -28.34 7.46 -13.63
C PHE A 798 -29.37 6.63 -12.87
N ALA A 799 -30.53 6.38 -13.47
CA ALA A 799 -31.54 5.48 -12.92
C ALA A 799 -30.95 4.08 -12.67
N LYS A 800 -30.24 3.52 -13.65
CA LYS A 800 -29.55 2.24 -13.49
C LYS A 800 -28.52 2.26 -12.36
N LEU A 801 -27.72 3.33 -12.25
CA LEU A 801 -26.75 3.47 -11.15
C LEU A 801 -27.43 3.53 -9.77
N MET A 802 -28.57 4.22 -9.68
CA MET A 802 -29.37 4.29 -8.44
C MET A 802 -30.09 2.97 -8.12
N ASP A 803 -30.59 2.25 -9.12
CA ASP A 803 -31.23 0.93 -8.92
C ASP A 803 -30.25 -0.10 -8.34
N GLN A 804 -28.96 0.04 -8.69
CA GLN A 804 -27.90 -0.82 -8.21
C GLN A 804 -27.31 -0.35 -6.86
N ASN A 805 -27.65 0.86 -6.42
CA ASN A 805 -27.19 1.45 -5.17
C ASN A 805 -28.25 2.40 -4.58
N SER A 806 -29.13 1.87 -3.72
CA SER A 806 -30.27 2.60 -3.14
C SER A 806 -29.90 3.75 -2.20
N GLU A 807 -28.66 3.77 -1.72
CA GLU A 807 -28.09 4.85 -0.90
C GLU A 807 -27.67 6.05 -1.75
N PHE A 808 -27.79 5.93 -3.07
CA PHE A 808 -27.36 6.92 -4.02
C PHE A 808 -28.52 7.72 -4.59
N ASN A 809 -28.34 9.04 -4.69
CA ASN A 809 -29.26 9.93 -5.38
C ASN A 809 -28.49 10.78 -6.40
N LEU A 810 -28.78 10.55 -7.67
CA LEU A 810 -28.23 11.25 -8.81
C LEU A 810 -29.36 11.96 -9.55
N ALA A 811 -29.26 13.27 -9.66
CA ALA A 811 -30.24 14.03 -10.42
C ALA A 811 -29.59 15.14 -11.23
N PHE A 812 -30.14 15.40 -12.41
CA PHE A 812 -29.90 16.65 -13.10
C PHE A 812 -30.72 17.76 -12.45
N ALA A 813 -30.19 18.98 -12.45
CA ALA A 813 -30.96 20.16 -12.05
C ALA A 813 -32.10 20.46 -13.04
N GLU A 814 -31.93 20.06 -14.30
CA GLU A 814 -32.91 20.16 -15.39
C GLU A 814 -33.08 18.79 -16.06
N ASP A 815 -34.27 18.19 -15.95
CA ASP A 815 -34.54 16.85 -16.51
C ASP A 815 -34.35 16.79 -18.02
N SER A 816 -34.62 17.88 -18.75
CA SER A 816 -34.43 17.98 -20.20
C SER A 816 -32.97 17.73 -20.61
N VAL A 817 -32.01 18.18 -19.79
CA VAL A 817 -30.58 17.95 -20.03
C VAL A 817 -30.25 16.47 -19.84
N GLY A 818 -30.80 15.82 -18.80
CA GLY A 818 -30.61 14.40 -18.53
C GLY A 818 -31.22 13.47 -19.58
N ASN A 819 -32.23 13.93 -20.32
CA ASN A 819 -32.84 13.19 -21.44
C ASN A 819 -32.02 13.25 -22.74
N THR A 820 -30.88 13.93 -22.74
CA THR A 820 -29.94 13.88 -23.88
C THR A 820 -29.40 12.46 -24.06
N GLU A 821 -29.25 12.01 -25.30
CA GLU A 821 -28.64 10.71 -25.61
C GLU A 821 -27.14 10.74 -25.27
N LEU A 822 -26.69 9.82 -24.41
CA LEU A 822 -25.27 9.57 -24.20
C LEU A 822 -24.73 8.59 -25.25
N VAL A 823 -25.52 7.56 -25.57
CA VAL A 823 -25.19 6.57 -26.59
C VAL A 823 -25.93 6.93 -27.87
N SER A 824 -25.22 7.46 -28.85
CA SER A 824 -25.78 7.96 -30.11
C SER A 824 -24.98 7.48 -31.32
N SER A 825 -25.40 7.81 -32.54
CA SER A 825 -24.65 7.39 -33.74
C SER A 825 -23.21 7.92 -33.79
N ASP A 826 -22.95 9.10 -33.21
CA ASP A 826 -21.61 9.72 -33.16
C ASP A 826 -20.74 9.15 -32.03
N TYR A 827 -21.40 8.66 -30.96
CA TYR A 827 -20.77 8.04 -29.81
C TYR A 827 -21.51 6.75 -29.42
N PRO A 828 -21.35 5.68 -30.21
CA PRO A 828 -22.24 4.53 -30.17
C PRO A 828 -21.98 3.56 -29.02
N VAL A 829 -20.90 3.78 -28.26
CA VAL A 829 -20.51 2.94 -27.14
C VAL A 829 -19.90 3.79 -26.03
N VAL A 830 -20.38 3.58 -24.80
CA VAL A 830 -19.77 4.15 -23.59
C VAL A 830 -19.33 2.99 -22.70
N LEU A 831 -18.04 2.97 -22.37
CA LEU A 831 -17.45 1.94 -21.52
C LEU A 831 -17.13 2.53 -20.14
N GLN A 832 -17.45 1.82 -19.07
CA GLN A 832 -16.85 2.03 -17.75
C GLN A 832 -15.88 0.87 -17.54
N TYR A 833 -14.57 1.13 -17.54
CA TYR A 833 -13.56 0.08 -17.43
C TYR A 833 -12.56 0.38 -16.33
N LYS A 834 -12.55 -0.47 -15.28
CA LYS A 834 -11.75 -0.28 -14.07
C LYS A 834 -11.87 1.14 -13.52
N GLU A 835 -13.06 1.70 -13.65
CA GLU A 835 -13.41 3.07 -13.30
C GLU A 835 -14.48 2.98 -12.20
N ASN A 836 -14.28 3.71 -11.11
CA ASN A 836 -15.26 3.76 -10.04
C ASN A 836 -16.44 4.65 -10.43
N GLU A 837 -17.55 4.58 -9.70
CA GLU A 837 -18.79 5.27 -10.07
C GLU A 837 -18.57 6.78 -10.13
N TRP A 838 -17.87 7.36 -9.15
CA TRP A 838 -17.53 8.78 -9.15
C TRP A 838 -16.72 9.22 -10.36
N GLY A 839 -15.69 8.45 -10.74
CA GLY A 839 -14.89 8.70 -11.93
C GLY A 839 -15.72 8.62 -13.22
N PHE A 840 -16.61 7.63 -13.29
CA PHE A 840 -17.52 7.45 -14.41
C PHE A 840 -18.47 8.64 -14.56
N ILE A 841 -19.13 9.05 -13.47
CA ILE A 841 -20.07 10.17 -13.43
C ILE A 841 -19.36 11.48 -13.80
N LYS A 842 -18.19 11.78 -13.18
CA LYS A 842 -17.36 12.93 -13.58
C LYS A 842 -17.10 12.96 -15.07
N ARG A 843 -16.70 11.82 -15.63
CA ARG A 843 -16.40 11.71 -17.05
C ARG A 843 -17.62 12.02 -17.92
N ILE A 844 -18.74 11.35 -17.69
CA ILE A 844 -19.93 11.53 -18.54
C ILE A 844 -20.58 12.91 -18.34
N SER A 845 -20.63 13.45 -17.11
CA SER A 845 -21.14 14.81 -16.85
C SER A 845 -20.31 15.90 -17.56
N SER A 846 -18.99 15.71 -17.67
CA SER A 846 -18.13 16.65 -18.39
C SER A 846 -18.42 16.72 -19.89
N TYR A 847 -19.02 15.68 -20.49
CA TYR A 847 -19.38 15.67 -21.91
C TYR A 847 -20.50 16.66 -22.23
N LEU A 848 -21.39 16.91 -21.27
CA LEU A 848 -22.48 17.88 -21.36
C LEU A 848 -22.07 19.30 -20.91
N ASN A 849 -20.80 19.50 -20.52
CA ASN A 849 -20.33 20.75 -19.91
C ASN A 849 -21.17 21.19 -18.69
N GLN A 850 -21.65 20.22 -17.90
CA GLN A 850 -22.46 20.46 -16.72
C GLN A 850 -21.62 20.44 -15.44
N LEU A 851 -22.02 21.24 -14.44
CA LEU A 851 -21.42 21.18 -13.10
C LEU A 851 -21.70 19.82 -12.47
N LEU A 852 -20.74 19.29 -11.72
CA LEU A 852 -20.95 18.14 -10.85
C LEU A 852 -20.76 18.59 -9.40
N ILE A 853 -21.81 18.48 -8.60
CA ILE A 853 -21.86 19.01 -7.24
C ILE A 853 -22.20 17.85 -6.30
N VAL A 854 -21.38 17.70 -5.26
CA VAL A 854 -21.76 16.88 -4.11
C VAL A 854 -22.60 17.76 -3.19
N ASP A 855 -23.83 17.33 -2.94
CA ASP A 855 -24.79 18.06 -2.11
C ASP A 855 -24.87 17.42 -0.73
N ASP A 856 -23.87 17.72 0.10
CA ASP A 856 -23.69 17.18 1.45
C ASP A 856 -24.46 17.97 2.53
N THR A 857 -25.31 18.90 2.13
CA THR A 857 -26.13 19.73 3.04
C THR A 857 -27.63 19.47 2.91
N LYS A 858 -28.04 18.67 1.93
CA LYS A 858 -29.44 18.36 1.66
C LYS A 858 -30.01 17.33 2.64
N ASP A 859 -31.28 17.56 3.00
CA ASP A 859 -32.21 16.70 3.77
C ASP A 859 -31.69 16.18 5.13
N SER A 860 -32.44 15.30 5.80
CA SER A 860 -32.01 14.60 7.02
C SER A 860 -31.60 13.15 6.76
N SER A 861 -31.61 12.71 5.50
CA SER A 861 -31.17 11.37 5.10
C SER A 861 -29.65 11.30 4.96
N GLU A 862 -29.11 10.09 5.02
CA GLU A 862 -27.68 9.79 4.88
C GLU A 862 -27.30 9.41 3.44
N LYS A 863 -28.13 9.80 2.46
CA LYS A 863 -27.92 9.43 1.06
C LYS A 863 -26.75 10.20 0.44
N ILE A 864 -26.06 9.53 -0.48
CA ILE A 864 -25.06 10.15 -1.33
C ILE A 864 -25.81 11.01 -2.36
N ASN A 865 -25.89 12.32 -2.13
CA ASN A 865 -26.56 13.24 -3.03
C ASN A 865 -25.55 13.87 -4.01
N ILE A 866 -25.75 13.64 -5.32
CA ILE A 866 -24.99 14.26 -6.40
C ILE A 866 -25.94 14.97 -7.36
N GLN A 867 -25.70 16.27 -7.56
CA GLN A 867 -26.42 17.07 -8.53
C GLN A 867 -25.55 17.35 -9.75
N VAL A 868 -26.14 17.17 -10.93
CA VAL A 868 -25.56 17.57 -12.21
C VAL A 868 -26.23 18.86 -12.71
N GLY A 869 -25.46 19.93 -12.83
CA GLY A 869 -25.93 21.27 -13.16
C GLY A 869 -26.02 22.22 -11.96
N ALA A 870 -26.13 23.52 -12.24
CA ALA A 870 -26.31 24.53 -11.20
C ALA A 870 -27.73 24.46 -10.60
N HIS A 871 -27.90 24.88 -9.35
CA HIS A 871 -29.23 24.84 -8.72
C HIS A 871 -30.23 25.76 -9.45
N ASN A 872 -31.45 25.24 -9.64
CA ASN A 872 -32.57 25.96 -10.26
C ASN A 872 -33.35 26.83 -9.27
N LEU A 873 -32.62 27.63 -8.50
CA LEU A 873 -33.19 28.56 -7.54
C LEU A 873 -32.83 30.00 -7.92
N PRO A 874 -33.70 30.99 -7.63
CA PRO A 874 -33.44 32.38 -7.94
C PRO A 874 -32.17 32.89 -7.26
N ALA A 875 -31.46 33.80 -7.92
CA ALA A 875 -30.20 34.32 -7.41
C ALA A 875 -30.40 35.05 -6.07
N LYS A 876 -29.60 34.68 -5.05
CA LYS A 876 -29.63 35.35 -3.74
C LYS A 876 -28.65 36.52 -3.73
N ASN A 877 -28.98 37.60 -3.01
CA ASN A 877 -28.07 38.72 -2.84
C ASN A 877 -26.81 38.28 -2.08
N LEU A 878 -25.63 38.57 -2.64
CA LEU A 878 -24.35 38.38 -1.97
C LEU A 878 -23.81 39.75 -1.54
N ASN A 879 -23.79 40.00 -0.24
CA ASN A 879 -23.24 41.23 0.33
C ASN A 879 -21.70 41.14 0.39
N ASN A 880 -21.02 41.19 -0.77
CA ASN A 880 -19.56 41.10 -0.85
C ASN A 880 -18.86 42.42 -0.52
N ILE A 881 -18.30 42.53 0.70
CA ILE A 881 -17.54 43.71 1.16
C ILE A 881 -16.15 43.77 0.50
N LYS A 882 -15.54 42.59 0.26
CA LYS A 882 -14.26 42.42 -0.43
C LYS A 882 -14.43 41.39 -1.54
N GLY A 883 -14.06 41.76 -2.77
CA GLY A 883 -14.11 40.87 -3.91
C GLY A 883 -13.25 41.38 -5.05
N SER A 884 -12.80 40.47 -5.92
CA SER A 884 -12.02 40.85 -7.09
C SER A 884 -12.32 39.96 -8.28
N LYS A 885 -12.38 40.58 -9.46
CA LYS A 885 -12.34 39.86 -10.73
C LYS A 885 -10.92 39.33 -10.94
N LYS A 886 -10.81 38.05 -11.24
CA LYS A 886 -9.56 37.36 -11.54
C LYS A 886 -9.63 36.76 -12.94
N LYS A 887 -8.45 36.56 -13.51
CA LYS A 887 -8.26 35.86 -14.78
C LYS A 887 -7.34 34.68 -14.56
N LYS A 888 -7.63 33.56 -15.21
CA LYS A 888 -6.73 32.40 -15.32
C LYS A 888 -6.58 32.05 -16.79
N VAL A 889 -5.34 31.83 -17.23
CA VAL A 889 -5.06 31.31 -18.57
C VAL A 889 -4.94 29.79 -18.48
N GLY A 890 -5.79 29.05 -19.19
CA GLY A 890 -5.75 27.59 -19.23
C GLY A 890 -4.85 27.04 -20.33
N LYS A 891 -4.88 25.71 -20.51
CA LYS A 891 -4.19 25.04 -21.62
C LYS A 891 -4.76 25.57 -22.95
N ARG A 892 -3.90 25.88 -23.93
CA ARG A 892 -4.22 26.52 -25.23
C ARG A 892 -4.58 28.01 -25.19
N PHE A 893 -4.13 28.76 -24.18
CA PHE A 893 -4.29 30.23 -24.09
C PHE A 893 -5.74 30.73 -23.94
N ASN A 894 -6.66 29.87 -23.51
CA ASN A 894 -8.02 30.29 -23.19
C ASN A 894 -8.03 31.10 -21.88
N GLU A 895 -8.57 32.32 -21.92
CA GLU A 895 -8.77 33.16 -20.73
C GLU A 895 -10.10 32.80 -20.05
N PHE A 896 -10.03 32.46 -18.76
CA PHE A 896 -11.19 32.20 -17.91
C PHE A 896 -11.33 33.33 -16.91
N ASN A 897 -12.46 34.05 -16.98
CA ASN A 897 -12.81 35.06 -15.99
C ASN A 897 -13.55 34.40 -14.83
N TYR A 898 -13.15 34.72 -13.61
CA TYR A 898 -13.87 34.32 -12.40
C TYR A 898 -13.79 35.43 -11.36
N TYR A 899 -14.60 35.35 -10.33
CA TYR A 899 -14.63 36.30 -9.23
C TYR A 899 -14.30 35.59 -7.93
N LYS A 900 -13.55 36.26 -7.07
CA LYS A 900 -13.23 35.77 -5.73
C LYS A 900 -13.82 36.71 -4.70
N VAL A 901 -14.50 36.17 -3.70
CA VAL A 901 -14.95 36.88 -2.51
C VAL A 901 -14.24 36.26 -1.32
N ASP A 902 -13.51 37.05 -0.57
CA ASP A 902 -12.72 36.59 0.57
C ASP A 902 -13.36 37.10 1.87
N HIS A 903 -13.30 36.29 2.94
CA HIS A 903 -13.77 36.64 4.28
C HIS A 903 -15.26 37.08 4.31
N HIS A 904 -16.14 36.36 3.61
CA HIS A 904 -17.58 36.59 3.74
C HIS A 904 -18.08 36.03 5.07
N GLY A 905 -18.32 36.90 6.05
CA GLY A 905 -18.84 36.52 7.37
C GLY A 905 -20.33 36.20 7.35
N HIS A 906 -20.71 34.99 7.78
CA HIS A 906 -22.09 34.50 7.74
C HIS A 906 -23.04 35.16 8.73
N PHE A 907 -22.53 35.86 9.76
CA PHE A 907 -23.37 36.68 10.66
C PHE A 907 -24.11 37.83 9.97
N ARG A 908 -23.73 38.15 8.72
CA ARG A 908 -24.32 39.22 7.90
C ARG A 908 -25.39 38.73 6.91
N SER A 909 -25.66 37.43 6.88
CA SER A 909 -26.56 36.77 5.93
C SER A 909 -27.41 35.75 6.67
N GLU A 910 -28.70 35.69 6.38
CA GLU A 910 -29.56 34.60 6.90
C GLU A 910 -29.25 33.24 6.23
N CYS A 911 -28.41 33.23 5.19
CA CYS A 911 -28.13 32.09 4.33
C CYS A 911 -26.65 31.73 4.32
N ILE A 912 -26.34 30.46 4.54
CA ILE A 912 -25.06 29.85 4.19
C ILE A 912 -25.11 29.51 2.69
N PHE A 913 -24.09 29.93 1.95
CA PHE A 913 -24.02 29.69 0.51
C PHE A 913 -23.35 28.35 0.22
N ASP A 914 -23.89 27.57 -0.71
CA ASP A 914 -23.31 26.30 -1.17
C ASP A 914 -22.97 26.32 -2.67
N LEU A 915 -22.26 25.29 -3.13
CA LEU A 915 -21.89 25.09 -4.53
C LEU A 915 -23.12 25.13 -5.46
N GLY A 916 -22.94 25.61 -6.69
CA GLY A 916 -24.02 25.67 -7.69
C GLY A 916 -25.09 26.73 -7.43
N ARG A 917 -25.08 27.42 -6.27
CA ARG A 917 -26.03 28.49 -6.00
C ARG A 917 -25.71 29.71 -6.86
N LYS A 918 -26.76 30.28 -7.48
CA LYS A 918 -26.68 31.57 -8.16
C LYS A 918 -26.76 32.70 -7.13
N VAL A 919 -25.87 33.68 -7.27
CA VAL A 919 -25.77 34.84 -6.39
C VAL A 919 -25.64 36.13 -7.18
N LYS A 920 -26.21 37.22 -6.65
CA LYS A 920 -26.06 38.57 -7.16
C LYS A 920 -24.83 39.20 -6.51
N TYR A 921 -23.71 39.20 -7.23
CA TYR A 921 -22.44 39.80 -6.83
C TYR A 921 -22.47 41.31 -7.09
N LYS A 922 -22.23 42.12 -6.07
CA LYS A 922 -22.18 43.58 -6.18
C LYS A 922 -20.84 44.03 -6.77
N VAL A 923 -20.88 44.73 -7.90
CA VAL A 923 -19.66 45.13 -8.64
C VAL A 923 -19.01 46.35 -8.01
N ASN A 924 -19.81 47.33 -7.57
CA ASN A 924 -19.38 48.56 -6.92
C ASN A 924 -20.29 48.83 -5.72
N ASN A 925 -19.75 49.33 -4.61
CA ASN A 925 -20.52 49.69 -3.41
C ASN A 925 -21.35 50.96 -3.59
N GLN A 926 -21.03 51.81 -4.57
CA GLN A 926 -21.70 53.11 -4.83
C GLN A 926 -22.91 53.01 -5.76
N GLU A 927 -22.98 51.97 -6.59
CA GLU A 927 -24.07 51.73 -7.55
C GLU A 927 -24.79 50.42 -7.21
N ASP A 928 -26.08 50.30 -7.53
CA ASP A 928 -26.84 49.07 -7.27
C ASP A 928 -26.68 48.02 -8.39
N ASN A 929 -25.54 48.07 -9.10
CA ASN A 929 -25.26 47.17 -10.21
C ASN A 929 -24.73 45.82 -9.69
N THR A 930 -25.41 44.73 -10.08
CA THR A 930 -25.08 43.36 -9.67
C THR A 930 -24.89 42.44 -10.87
N LEU A 931 -24.00 41.45 -10.72
CA LEU A 931 -23.81 40.37 -11.68
C LEU A 931 -24.34 39.07 -11.11
N GLU A 932 -25.10 38.32 -11.89
CA GLU A 932 -25.49 36.96 -11.51
C GLU A 932 -24.34 35.98 -11.82
N LEU A 933 -23.80 35.39 -10.76
CA LEU A 933 -22.69 34.45 -10.81
C LEU A 933 -23.04 33.15 -10.07
N THR A 934 -22.42 32.04 -10.46
CA THR A 934 -22.59 30.72 -9.83
C THR A 934 -21.38 30.40 -8.95
N ILE A 935 -21.63 29.90 -7.74
CA ILE A 935 -20.58 29.44 -6.82
C ILE A 935 -20.01 28.11 -7.30
N ILE A 936 -18.69 28.02 -7.48
CA ILE A 936 -17.99 26.80 -7.92
C ILE A 936 -16.96 26.28 -6.92
N LYS A 937 -16.54 27.11 -5.95
CA LYS A 937 -15.77 26.69 -4.78
C LYS A 937 -16.20 27.49 -3.56
N ASN A 938 -16.21 26.84 -2.41
CA ASN A 938 -16.46 27.48 -1.12
C ASN A 938 -15.50 26.88 -0.08
N ARG A 939 -14.68 27.72 0.55
CA ARG A 939 -13.89 27.36 1.73
C ARG A 939 -14.54 28.00 2.94
N ILE A 940 -15.14 27.19 3.80
CA ILE A 940 -15.78 27.62 5.03
C ILE A 940 -14.79 27.38 6.19
N TYR A 941 -14.59 28.37 7.06
CA TYR A 941 -13.67 28.27 8.19
C TYR A 941 -14.11 29.15 9.35
N VAL A 942 -13.54 28.91 10.53
CA VAL A 942 -13.75 29.73 11.73
C VAL A 942 -12.50 30.55 12.01
N GLU A 943 -12.70 31.83 12.28
CA GLU A 943 -11.64 32.75 12.73
C GLU A 943 -12.24 33.69 13.78
N GLU A 944 -11.56 33.86 14.93
CA GLU A 944 -11.99 34.72 16.04
C GLU A 944 -13.47 34.55 16.48
N GLY A 945 -14.00 33.33 16.47
CA GLY A 945 -15.41 33.11 16.86
C GLY A 945 -16.43 33.12 15.73
N ILE A 946 -16.01 33.51 14.52
CA ILE A 946 -16.92 33.83 13.41
C ILE A 946 -16.71 32.86 12.25
N LEU A 947 -17.83 32.37 11.69
CA LEU A 947 -17.83 31.55 10.49
C LEU A 947 -17.70 32.43 9.23
N TYR A 948 -16.67 32.15 8.42
CA TYR A 948 -16.37 32.83 7.18
C TYR A 948 -16.44 31.88 5.98
N SER A 949 -16.67 32.45 4.80
CA SER A 949 -16.52 31.78 3.51
C SER A 949 -15.60 32.55 2.55
N ASP A 950 -14.68 31.84 1.92
CA ASP A 950 -14.01 32.30 0.70
C ASP A 950 -14.66 31.63 -0.52
N LEU A 951 -15.28 32.43 -1.38
CA LEU A 951 -16.07 31.97 -2.53
C LEU A 951 -15.31 32.19 -3.84
N THR A 952 -15.39 31.20 -4.73
CA THR A 952 -15.03 31.35 -6.14
C THR A 952 -16.29 31.28 -7.00
N LEU A 953 -16.52 32.30 -7.81
CA LEU A 953 -17.73 32.51 -8.60
C LEU A 953 -17.41 32.59 -10.08
N VAL A 954 -18.30 32.12 -10.94
CA VAL A 954 -18.17 32.22 -12.40
C VAL A 954 -19.48 32.64 -13.03
N ALA A 955 -19.42 33.43 -14.12
CA ALA A 955 -20.62 33.72 -14.89
C ALA A 955 -21.03 32.47 -15.70
N PRO A 956 -22.32 32.16 -15.86
CA PRO A 956 -22.76 30.97 -16.61
C PRO A 956 -22.16 30.85 -18.02
N LYS A 957 -22.01 31.99 -18.72
CA LYS A 957 -21.40 32.06 -20.06
C LYS A 957 -19.90 31.77 -20.11
N ASP A 958 -19.20 31.96 -18.98
CA ASP A 958 -17.75 31.75 -18.86
C ASP A 958 -17.43 30.32 -18.35
N LEU A 959 -18.46 29.48 -18.18
CA LEU A 959 -18.35 28.11 -17.70
C LEU A 959 -17.95 27.17 -18.84
N ASN A 960 -16.69 26.78 -18.86
CA ASN A 960 -16.12 25.86 -19.85
C ASN A 960 -15.24 24.83 -19.12
N LEU A 961 -15.80 23.64 -18.93
CA LEU A 961 -15.18 22.55 -18.18
C LEU A 961 -14.25 21.75 -19.09
N GLU A 962 -13.09 21.35 -18.56
CA GLU A 962 -12.24 20.38 -19.25
C GLU A 962 -12.95 19.03 -19.29
N LYS A 963 -12.96 18.39 -20.46
CA LYS A 963 -13.51 17.03 -20.60
C LYS A 963 -12.64 16.06 -19.82
N GLU A 964 -13.25 15.43 -18.83
CA GLU A 964 -12.60 14.43 -18.00
C GLU A 964 -12.27 13.18 -18.83
N LEU A 965 -11.09 12.62 -18.60
CA LEU A 965 -10.61 11.44 -19.30
C LEU A 965 -10.51 10.28 -18.33
N ARG A 966 -10.86 9.08 -18.81
CA ARG A 966 -10.66 7.86 -18.04
C ARG A 966 -9.17 7.70 -17.72
N LYS A 967 -8.87 7.42 -16.45
CA LYS A 967 -7.49 7.17 -15.98
C LYS A 967 -6.88 5.91 -16.62
N THR A 968 -7.65 4.83 -16.69
CA THR A 968 -7.22 3.54 -17.25
C THR A 968 -7.30 3.55 -18.77
N PRO A 969 -6.20 3.29 -19.51
CA PRO A 969 -6.23 3.25 -20.97
C PRO A 969 -6.95 1.99 -21.49
N ILE A 970 -7.77 2.17 -22.53
CA ILE A 970 -8.49 1.08 -23.21
C ILE A 970 -7.87 0.71 -24.57
N LYS A 971 -7.00 1.55 -25.12
CA LYS A 971 -6.35 1.30 -26.41
C LYS A 971 -5.57 -0.01 -26.37
N GLY A 972 -5.86 -0.92 -27.30
CA GLY A 972 -5.26 -2.25 -27.42
C GLY A 972 -5.85 -3.31 -26.49
N ARG A 973 -6.90 -2.99 -25.72
CA ARG A 973 -7.64 -3.97 -24.92
C ARG A 973 -8.68 -4.67 -25.77
N SER A 974 -8.93 -5.94 -25.43
CA SER A 974 -9.98 -6.76 -26.00
C SER A 974 -10.91 -7.29 -24.92
N PHE A 975 -12.18 -7.49 -25.27
CA PHE A 975 -13.18 -8.13 -24.43
C PHE A 975 -13.92 -9.17 -25.26
N ARG A 976 -14.26 -10.30 -24.65
CA ARG A 976 -15.03 -11.33 -25.31
C ARG A 976 -16.48 -10.91 -25.44
N ALA A 977 -17.05 -11.17 -26.59
CA ALA A 977 -18.45 -10.97 -26.86
C ALA A 977 -18.99 -12.13 -27.72
N GLU A 978 -20.26 -12.43 -27.57
CA GLU A 978 -20.95 -13.41 -28.40
C GLU A 978 -21.60 -12.69 -29.59
N VAL A 979 -21.39 -13.20 -30.79
CA VAL A 979 -22.04 -12.70 -32.00
C VAL A 979 -23.53 -13.04 -31.98
N LYS A 980 -24.39 -12.03 -31.92
CA LYS A 980 -25.85 -12.20 -31.93
C LYS A 980 -26.46 -12.04 -33.31
N LYS A 981 -25.88 -11.17 -34.14
CA LYS A 981 -26.38 -10.92 -35.50
C LYS A 981 -25.27 -10.42 -36.41
N LEU A 982 -25.36 -10.79 -37.69
CA LEU A 982 -24.48 -10.32 -38.75
C LEU A 982 -25.30 -9.63 -39.84
N ASN A 983 -24.69 -8.66 -40.52
CA ASN A 983 -25.29 -8.02 -41.68
C ASN A 983 -24.43 -8.18 -42.95
N ASN A 984 -25.03 -7.84 -44.09
CA ASN A 984 -24.40 -7.87 -45.41
C ASN A 984 -23.28 -6.84 -45.62
N LYS A 985 -22.96 -6.01 -44.61
CA LYS A 985 -21.88 -5.01 -44.64
C LYS A 985 -20.69 -5.41 -43.77
N HIS A 986 -20.55 -6.69 -43.42
CA HIS A 986 -19.48 -7.23 -42.57
C HIS A 986 -19.41 -6.53 -41.20
N LYS A 987 -20.58 -6.37 -40.56
CA LYS A 987 -20.69 -5.89 -39.18
C LYS A 987 -21.47 -6.90 -38.34
N ALA A 988 -21.19 -6.90 -37.04
CA ALA A 988 -21.85 -7.74 -36.06
C ALA A 988 -22.50 -6.92 -34.95
N GLN A 989 -23.66 -7.35 -34.46
CA GLN A 989 -24.17 -6.99 -33.14
C GLN A 989 -23.72 -8.07 -32.16
N VAL A 990 -23.26 -7.68 -30.98
CA VAL A 990 -22.66 -8.60 -30.01
C VAL A 990 -23.15 -8.34 -28.59
N LEU A 991 -23.20 -9.41 -27.80
CA LEU A 991 -23.41 -9.36 -26.35
C LEU A 991 -22.06 -9.54 -25.66
N PHE A 992 -21.59 -8.56 -24.92
CA PHE A 992 -20.33 -8.67 -24.18
C PHE A 992 -20.49 -9.65 -23.01
N ARG A 993 -19.49 -10.53 -22.83
CA ARG A 993 -19.51 -11.57 -21.78
C ARG A 993 -18.66 -11.19 -20.56
N ASP A 994 -17.58 -10.45 -20.79
CA ASP A 994 -16.66 -10.00 -19.73
C ASP A 994 -17.07 -8.65 -19.10
N LEU A 995 -18.16 -8.05 -19.58
CA LEU A 995 -18.69 -6.75 -19.17
C LEU A 995 -20.17 -6.89 -18.85
N GLU A 996 -20.64 -6.12 -17.88
CA GLU A 996 -22.09 -5.96 -17.70
C GLU A 996 -22.67 -5.19 -18.89
N ASP A 997 -23.68 -5.79 -19.53
CA ASP A 997 -24.21 -5.36 -20.82
C ASP A 997 -25.72 -5.66 -20.88
N GLU A 998 -26.55 -4.62 -21.05
CA GLU A 998 -28.00 -4.74 -21.21
C GLU A 998 -28.36 -4.80 -22.69
N TYR A 999 -27.67 -5.65 -23.44
CA TYR A 999 -27.82 -5.78 -24.88
C TYR A 999 -29.30 -5.84 -25.31
N ASP A 1000 -29.71 -4.89 -26.14
CA ASP A 1000 -30.98 -4.93 -26.87
C ASP A 1000 -30.68 -5.03 -28.36
N GLN A 1001 -31.09 -6.14 -28.99
CA GLN A 1001 -30.86 -6.37 -30.40
C GLN A 1001 -31.44 -5.27 -31.31
N ALA A 1002 -32.56 -4.64 -30.92
CA ALA A 1002 -33.19 -3.59 -31.72
C ALA A 1002 -32.37 -2.29 -31.73
N ALA A 1003 -31.67 -1.99 -30.63
CA ALA A 1003 -30.94 -0.75 -30.41
C ALA A 1003 -29.40 -0.91 -30.45
N SER A 1004 -28.88 -2.14 -30.42
CA SER A 1004 -27.45 -2.43 -30.30
C SER A 1004 -26.65 -1.94 -31.51
N PHE A 1005 -25.48 -1.37 -31.22
CA PHE A 1005 -24.55 -0.86 -32.23
C PHE A 1005 -23.95 -1.96 -33.12
N TRP A 1006 -23.84 -1.66 -34.42
CA TRP A 1006 -23.19 -2.52 -35.42
C TRP A 1006 -21.67 -2.35 -35.44
N ILE A 1007 -20.96 -3.30 -34.85
CA ILE A 1007 -19.51 -3.34 -34.74
C ILE A 1007 -18.87 -3.78 -36.06
N PRO A 1008 -17.91 -3.02 -36.62
CA PRO A 1008 -17.18 -3.45 -37.83
C PRO A 1008 -16.26 -4.65 -37.57
N ILE A 1009 -16.27 -5.61 -38.49
CA ILE A 1009 -15.34 -6.74 -38.51
C ILE A 1009 -14.00 -6.28 -39.11
N ASP A 1010 -12.90 -6.57 -38.41
CA ASP A 1010 -11.56 -6.27 -38.86
C ASP A 1010 -11.16 -7.19 -40.01
N LYS A 1011 -10.42 -6.65 -40.99
CA LYS A 1011 -10.03 -7.40 -42.18
C LYS A 1011 -8.56 -7.80 -42.07
N PRO A 1012 -8.20 -9.09 -42.24
CA PRO A 1012 -6.79 -9.49 -42.31
C PRO A 1012 -6.10 -8.96 -43.56
N TYR A 1013 -6.84 -8.67 -44.64
CA TYR A 1013 -6.34 -8.07 -45.87
C TYR A 1013 -7.45 -7.31 -46.61
N THR A 1014 -7.11 -6.38 -47.52
CA THR A 1014 -8.06 -5.44 -48.15
C THR A 1014 -9.36 -6.08 -48.65
N ASN A 1015 -9.29 -7.27 -49.24
CA ASN A 1015 -10.41 -8.01 -49.84
C ASN A 1015 -10.66 -9.39 -49.19
N ALA A 1016 -10.09 -9.67 -48.03
CA ALA A 1016 -10.29 -10.93 -47.32
C ALA A 1016 -11.26 -10.72 -46.15
N TYR A 1017 -12.44 -11.34 -46.22
CA TYR A 1017 -13.46 -11.27 -45.18
C TYR A 1017 -13.70 -12.66 -44.60
N PHE A 1018 -13.39 -12.80 -43.31
CA PHE A 1018 -13.71 -13.98 -42.53
C PHE A 1018 -14.73 -13.54 -41.48
N SER A 1019 -16.02 -13.72 -41.80
CA SER A 1019 -17.09 -13.38 -40.85
C SER A 1019 -17.21 -14.52 -39.85
N PRO A 1020 -17.31 -14.21 -38.54
CA PRO A 1020 -17.65 -15.22 -37.55
C PRO A 1020 -19.09 -15.71 -37.78
N GLU A 1021 -19.48 -16.77 -37.10
CA GLU A 1021 -20.84 -17.29 -37.11
C GLU A 1021 -21.66 -16.71 -35.95
N VAL A 1022 -23.00 -16.77 -36.06
CA VAL A 1022 -23.87 -16.40 -34.95
C VAL A 1022 -23.70 -17.42 -33.84
N GLY A 1023 -23.46 -16.94 -32.62
CA GLY A 1023 -23.12 -17.75 -31.46
C GLY A 1023 -21.61 -17.88 -31.19
N ASP A 1024 -20.76 -17.45 -32.12
CA ASP A 1024 -19.31 -17.46 -31.88
C ASP A 1024 -18.91 -16.47 -30.77
N ILE A 1025 -17.92 -16.88 -29.99
CA ILE A 1025 -17.22 -16.00 -29.06
C ILE A 1025 -16.07 -15.32 -29.80
N VAL A 1026 -16.07 -13.99 -29.79
CA VAL A 1026 -15.14 -13.14 -30.52
C VAL A 1026 -14.48 -12.12 -29.60
N ASP A 1027 -13.27 -11.70 -29.98
CA ASP A 1027 -12.56 -10.61 -29.32
C ASP A 1027 -12.89 -9.25 -29.95
N ILE A 1028 -13.52 -8.37 -29.17
CA ILE A 1028 -13.76 -6.98 -29.53
C ILE A 1028 -12.61 -6.12 -29.03
N THR A 1029 -11.80 -5.60 -29.96
CA THR A 1029 -10.60 -4.81 -29.69
C THR A 1029 -10.86 -3.31 -29.79
N PHE A 1030 -10.42 -2.52 -28.82
CA PHE A 1030 -10.47 -1.06 -28.84
C PHE A 1030 -9.20 -0.46 -29.47
N LYS A 1031 -9.27 0.02 -30.72
CA LYS A 1031 -8.07 0.50 -31.47
C LYS A 1031 -7.56 1.88 -31.04
N ALA A 1032 -8.36 2.65 -30.33
CA ALA A 1032 -8.03 4.00 -29.88
C ALA A 1032 -8.47 4.24 -28.44
N LYS A 1033 -8.16 5.44 -27.92
CA LYS A 1033 -8.65 5.88 -26.60
C LYS A 1033 -10.16 6.14 -26.59
N ASN A 1034 -10.73 6.49 -27.75
CA ASN A 1034 -12.16 6.68 -27.93
C ASN A 1034 -12.79 5.34 -28.33
N GLU A 1035 -13.82 4.97 -27.58
CA GLU A 1035 -14.56 3.72 -27.59
C GLU A 1035 -15.15 3.43 -28.96
N LYS A 1036 -15.54 4.45 -29.72
CA LYS A 1036 -16.15 4.29 -31.05
C LYS A 1036 -15.27 3.57 -32.08
N HIS A 1037 -13.97 3.47 -31.82
CA HIS A 1037 -13.00 2.78 -32.70
C HIS A 1037 -12.79 1.31 -32.30
N LEU A 1038 -13.86 0.67 -31.82
CA LEU A 1038 -13.87 -0.75 -31.50
C LEU A 1038 -14.10 -1.59 -32.78
N THR A 1039 -13.46 -2.76 -32.84
CA THR A 1039 -13.53 -3.67 -33.99
C THR A 1039 -13.50 -5.11 -33.52
N LEU A 1040 -14.22 -5.99 -34.21
CA LEU A 1040 -14.17 -7.44 -34.00
C LEU A 1040 -12.95 -8.01 -34.72
N LYS A 1041 -12.02 -8.68 -34.02
CA LYS A 1041 -10.72 -9.10 -34.59
C LYS A 1041 -10.60 -10.60 -34.89
N SER A 1042 -11.00 -11.45 -33.96
CA SER A 1042 -10.82 -12.91 -34.03
C SER A 1042 -11.95 -13.62 -33.31
N SER A 1043 -12.29 -14.83 -33.76
CA SER A 1043 -13.08 -15.78 -32.96
C SER A 1043 -12.14 -16.73 -32.21
N SER A 1044 -12.52 -17.12 -31.00
CA SER A 1044 -11.83 -18.11 -30.18
C SER A 1044 -12.81 -19.22 -29.84
N ILE A 1045 -12.38 -20.48 -29.97
CA ILE A 1045 -13.14 -21.63 -29.49
C ILE A 1045 -12.97 -21.66 -27.98
N ASP A 1046 -13.99 -21.22 -27.24
CA ASP A 1046 -14.02 -21.20 -25.76
C ASP A 1046 -14.60 -22.50 -25.18
N LYS A 1047 -14.76 -23.54 -26.02
CA LYS A 1047 -15.15 -24.88 -25.57
C LYS A 1047 -13.87 -25.61 -25.17
N GLU A 1048 -13.87 -26.31 -24.03
CA GLU A 1048 -12.90 -27.35 -23.66
C GLU A 1048 -12.98 -28.57 -24.61
N GLN A 1049 -13.19 -28.34 -25.90
CA GLN A 1049 -13.05 -29.37 -26.91
C GLN A 1049 -11.57 -29.42 -27.27
N GLU A 1050 -10.94 -30.57 -26.99
CA GLU A 1050 -9.66 -30.89 -27.59
C GLU A 1050 -9.78 -30.70 -29.10
N VAL A 1051 -8.89 -29.88 -29.64
CA VAL A 1051 -8.78 -29.70 -31.08
C VAL A 1051 -8.25 -31.04 -31.60
N GLU A 1052 -9.13 -31.85 -32.20
CA GLU A 1052 -8.79 -33.18 -32.77
C GLU A 1052 -7.73 -33.13 -33.90
N TRP A 1053 -7.30 -31.93 -34.28
CA TRP A 1053 -6.44 -31.67 -35.42
C TRP A 1053 -5.01 -31.42 -34.97
N GLU A 1054 -4.03 -31.97 -35.70
CA GLU A 1054 -2.63 -31.71 -35.42
C GLU A 1054 -2.28 -30.23 -35.63
N ALA A 1055 -1.39 -29.67 -34.80
CA ALA A 1055 -0.90 -28.30 -34.97
C ALA A 1055 -0.18 -28.06 -36.33
N SER A 1056 0.27 -29.14 -36.98
CA SER A 1056 0.85 -29.14 -38.32
C SER A 1056 -0.18 -28.78 -39.39
N ASP A 1057 -1.46 -29.12 -39.17
CA ASP A 1057 -2.55 -28.88 -40.11
C ASP A 1057 -2.94 -27.40 -40.14
N LYS A 1058 -3.11 -26.87 -41.35
CA LYS A 1058 -3.65 -25.52 -41.61
C LYS A 1058 -4.96 -25.70 -42.37
N LEU A 1059 -6.07 -25.40 -41.69
CA LEU A 1059 -7.43 -25.70 -42.16
C LEU A 1059 -8.22 -24.43 -42.44
N LEU A 1060 -8.99 -24.44 -43.53
CA LEU A 1060 -10.06 -23.50 -43.81
C LEU A 1060 -11.31 -24.31 -44.09
N TYR A 1061 -12.32 -24.18 -43.24
CA TYR A 1061 -13.60 -24.87 -43.35
C TYR A 1061 -14.72 -23.83 -43.49
N THR A 1062 -15.77 -24.19 -44.22
CA THR A 1062 -16.98 -23.39 -44.31
C THR A 1062 -18.13 -24.14 -43.64
N PRO A 1063 -19.12 -23.45 -43.02
CA PRO A 1063 -20.29 -24.11 -42.45
C PRO A 1063 -21.07 -24.97 -43.47
N GLY A 1064 -20.88 -24.72 -44.77
CA GLY A 1064 -21.43 -25.54 -45.86
C GLY A 1064 -20.73 -26.89 -46.10
N GLY A 1065 -19.63 -27.20 -45.40
CA GLY A 1065 -18.91 -28.47 -45.53
C GLY A 1065 -17.69 -28.46 -46.45
N TYR A 1066 -17.34 -27.34 -47.06
CA TYR A 1066 -16.15 -27.24 -47.93
C TYR A 1066 -14.90 -27.01 -47.09
N GLN A 1067 -13.80 -27.66 -47.48
CA GLN A 1067 -12.54 -27.61 -46.74
C GLN A 1067 -11.30 -27.45 -47.63
N MET A 1068 -10.31 -26.75 -47.09
CA MET A 1068 -8.93 -26.72 -47.55
C MET A 1068 -8.02 -27.08 -46.38
N LYS A 1069 -7.13 -28.06 -46.56
CA LYS A 1069 -6.17 -28.52 -45.56
C LYS A 1069 -4.77 -28.50 -46.15
N VAL A 1070 -3.81 -27.91 -45.44
CA VAL A 1070 -2.39 -27.88 -45.82
C VAL A 1070 -1.56 -28.35 -44.64
N ASN A 1071 -0.68 -29.33 -44.84
CA ASN A 1071 0.27 -29.79 -43.82
C ASN A 1071 1.60 -30.20 -44.46
N ASN A 1072 2.51 -30.76 -43.65
CA ASN A 1072 3.86 -31.14 -44.12
C ASN A 1072 3.88 -32.28 -45.15
N GLN A 1073 2.77 -32.97 -45.35
CA GLN A 1073 2.67 -34.13 -46.24
C GLN A 1073 1.81 -33.87 -47.48
N LYS A 1074 0.79 -33.00 -47.36
CA LYS A 1074 -0.21 -32.81 -48.42
C LYS A 1074 -0.93 -31.46 -48.40
N ILE A 1075 -1.44 -31.09 -49.58
CA ILE A 1075 -2.50 -30.10 -49.78
C ILE A 1075 -3.77 -30.85 -50.18
N LEU A 1076 -4.88 -30.59 -49.50
CA LEU A 1076 -6.20 -31.16 -49.77
C LEU A 1076 -7.22 -30.05 -50.00
N LEU A 1077 -7.93 -30.11 -51.11
CA LEU A 1077 -9.14 -29.31 -51.39
C LEU A 1077 -10.31 -30.27 -51.50
N ALA A 1078 -11.34 -30.13 -50.67
CA ALA A 1078 -12.47 -31.05 -50.70
C ALA A 1078 -13.83 -30.36 -50.52
N ALA A 1079 -14.83 -30.90 -51.22
CA ALA A 1079 -16.22 -30.60 -51.02
C ALA A 1079 -16.77 -31.34 -49.79
N LYS A 1080 -18.03 -31.03 -49.45
CA LYS A 1080 -18.75 -31.67 -48.35
C LYS A 1080 -18.66 -33.20 -48.40
N ASP A 1081 -18.33 -33.80 -47.25
CA ASP A 1081 -18.16 -35.24 -47.03
C ASP A 1081 -17.08 -35.90 -47.92
N ASN A 1082 -16.11 -35.13 -48.42
CA ASN A 1082 -15.06 -35.61 -49.35
C ASN A 1082 -15.61 -36.22 -50.65
N LYS A 1083 -16.85 -35.90 -51.05
CA LYS A 1083 -17.47 -36.41 -52.28
C LYS A 1083 -16.70 -36.03 -53.55
N SER A 1084 -15.97 -34.92 -53.48
CA SER A 1084 -14.99 -34.51 -54.48
C SER A 1084 -13.79 -33.93 -53.75
N ALA A 1085 -12.59 -34.41 -54.05
CA ALA A 1085 -11.37 -34.06 -53.36
C ALA A 1085 -10.17 -34.06 -54.31
N LEU A 1086 -9.29 -33.07 -54.16
CA LEU A 1086 -7.98 -33.00 -54.77
C LEU A 1086 -6.92 -33.07 -53.67
N GLU A 1087 -6.09 -34.11 -53.70
CA GLU A 1087 -4.95 -34.32 -52.81
C GLU A 1087 -3.64 -34.18 -53.61
N VAL A 1088 -2.74 -33.32 -53.14
CA VAL A 1088 -1.41 -33.10 -53.73
C VAL A 1088 -0.36 -33.39 -52.66
N LYS A 1089 0.54 -34.33 -52.94
CA LYS A 1089 1.72 -34.72 -52.16
C LYS A 1089 2.99 -34.48 -53.00
N GLU A 1090 4.16 -34.67 -52.40
CA GLU A 1090 5.47 -34.45 -53.05
C GLU A 1090 5.61 -35.16 -54.40
N GLU A 1091 5.24 -36.44 -54.47
CA GLU A 1091 5.35 -37.25 -55.69
C GLU A 1091 4.01 -37.83 -56.16
N LEU A 1092 2.88 -37.29 -55.68
CA LEU A 1092 1.54 -37.83 -55.98
C LEU A 1092 0.48 -36.72 -56.07
N ILE A 1093 -0.27 -36.68 -57.16
CA ILE A 1093 -1.53 -35.93 -57.29
C ILE A 1093 -2.67 -36.93 -57.43
N ASN A 1094 -3.69 -36.82 -56.58
CA ASN A 1094 -4.87 -37.68 -56.59
C ASN A 1094 -6.15 -36.83 -56.57
N LEU A 1095 -6.97 -36.96 -57.60
CA LEU A 1095 -8.28 -36.34 -57.72
C LEU A 1095 -9.33 -37.43 -57.64
N VAL A 1096 -10.24 -37.32 -56.68
CA VAL A 1096 -11.35 -38.26 -56.48
C VAL A 1096 -12.67 -37.52 -56.58
N SER A 1097 -13.61 -38.11 -57.30
CA SER A 1097 -15.01 -37.74 -57.32
C SER A 1097 -15.85 -39.02 -57.15
N SER A 1098 -17.12 -38.90 -56.79
CA SER A 1098 -18.01 -40.02 -56.40
C SER A 1098 -18.04 -41.24 -57.34
N LYS A 1099 -17.59 -41.13 -58.59
CA LYS A 1099 -17.44 -42.26 -59.54
C LYS A 1099 -16.16 -42.21 -60.39
N GLN A 1100 -15.23 -41.33 -60.07
CA GLN A 1100 -14.08 -41.05 -60.93
C GLN A 1100 -12.83 -40.83 -60.08
N GLN A 1101 -11.70 -41.33 -60.57
CA GLN A 1101 -10.41 -41.14 -59.94
C GLN A 1101 -9.36 -40.80 -60.99
N LEU A 1102 -8.44 -39.91 -60.65
CA LEU A 1102 -7.26 -39.60 -61.43
C LEU A 1102 -6.07 -39.56 -60.47
N LYS A 1103 -5.03 -40.34 -60.77
CA LYS A 1103 -3.82 -40.47 -59.98
C LYS A 1103 -2.61 -40.22 -60.89
N LEU A 1104 -1.73 -39.32 -60.47
CA LEU A 1104 -0.47 -39.03 -61.16
C LEU A 1104 0.68 -39.16 -60.18
N SER A 1105 1.67 -39.98 -60.50
CA SER A 1105 2.88 -40.19 -59.73
C SER A 1105 4.08 -40.37 -60.66
N LYS A 1106 5.28 -40.51 -60.10
CA LYS A 1106 6.50 -40.78 -60.88
C LYS A 1106 6.42 -42.09 -61.67
N GLU A 1107 5.79 -43.11 -61.09
CA GLU A 1107 5.78 -44.48 -61.60
C GLU A 1107 4.51 -44.80 -62.41
N GLU A 1108 3.44 -44.04 -62.19
CA GLU A 1108 2.12 -44.37 -62.70
C GLU A 1108 1.28 -43.10 -62.95
N ILE A 1109 0.62 -43.04 -64.11
CA ILE A 1109 -0.52 -42.15 -64.39
C ILE A 1109 -1.74 -43.02 -64.65
N SER A 1110 -2.77 -42.93 -63.81
CA SER A 1110 -4.02 -43.68 -64.01
C SER A 1110 -5.25 -42.79 -63.87
N ALA A 1111 -6.26 -43.05 -64.71
CA ALA A 1111 -7.54 -42.39 -64.68
C ALA A 1111 -8.65 -43.43 -64.80
N GLN A 1112 -9.53 -43.49 -63.81
CA GLN A 1112 -10.66 -44.41 -63.78
C GLN A 1112 -11.97 -43.63 -63.80
N GLY A 1113 -12.83 -43.93 -64.76
CA GLY A 1113 -14.20 -43.44 -64.81
C GLY A 1113 -15.20 -44.58 -64.92
N GLU A 1114 -16.49 -44.25 -64.84
CA GLU A 1114 -17.58 -45.24 -64.80
C GLU A 1114 -17.63 -46.19 -66.01
N LYS A 1115 -17.11 -45.76 -67.18
CA LYS A 1115 -17.16 -46.51 -68.44
C LYS A 1115 -15.80 -46.93 -68.98
N GLY A 1116 -14.72 -46.50 -68.34
CA GLY A 1116 -13.38 -46.78 -68.84
C GLY A 1116 -12.26 -46.37 -67.90
N GLU A 1117 -11.11 -46.98 -68.10
CA GLU A 1117 -9.92 -46.86 -67.29
C GLU A 1117 -8.72 -46.65 -68.21
N PHE A 1118 -7.81 -45.78 -67.79
CA PHE A 1118 -6.54 -45.50 -68.42
C PHE A 1118 -5.44 -45.73 -67.38
N GLY A 1119 -4.35 -46.38 -67.76
CA GLY A 1119 -3.18 -46.56 -66.93
C GLY A 1119 -1.92 -46.46 -67.77
N LEU A 1120 -0.89 -45.83 -67.25
CA LEU A 1120 0.42 -45.69 -67.87
C LEU A 1120 1.46 -45.90 -66.77
N ASP A 1121 2.32 -46.92 -66.94
CA ASP A 1121 3.44 -47.24 -66.07
C ASP A 1121 4.69 -47.56 -66.93
N ASP A 1122 5.83 -47.83 -66.28
CA ASP A 1122 7.12 -48.11 -66.96
C ASP A 1122 7.09 -49.34 -67.87
N GLN A 1123 6.09 -50.22 -67.74
CA GLN A 1123 5.98 -51.47 -68.49
C GLN A 1123 4.90 -51.42 -69.57
N ARG A 1124 3.86 -50.59 -69.39
CA ARG A 1124 2.69 -50.60 -70.27
C ARG A 1124 1.86 -49.31 -70.25
N THR A 1125 1.15 -49.10 -71.35
CA THR A 1125 -0.03 -48.23 -71.44
C THR A 1125 -1.28 -49.10 -71.60
N LEU A 1126 -2.30 -48.88 -70.77
CA LEU A 1126 -3.58 -49.59 -70.78
C LEU A 1126 -4.73 -48.60 -71.04
N PHE A 1127 -5.59 -48.93 -71.99
CA PHE A 1127 -6.90 -48.32 -72.17
C PHE A 1127 -7.98 -49.39 -72.09
N LYS A 1128 -8.93 -49.23 -71.18
CA LYS A 1128 -10.03 -50.17 -70.96
C LYS A 1128 -11.35 -49.46 -71.10
N PHE A 1129 -12.26 -50.01 -71.90
CA PHE A 1129 -13.61 -49.50 -72.11
C PHE A 1129 -14.60 -50.67 -72.01
N GLY A 1130 -15.26 -50.80 -70.85
CA GLY A 1130 -16.13 -51.96 -70.56
C GLY A 1130 -15.33 -53.28 -70.56
N SER A 1131 -15.68 -54.21 -71.47
CA SER A 1131 -14.99 -55.49 -71.62
C SER A 1131 -13.78 -55.46 -72.56
N LYS A 1132 -13.58 -54.36 -73.30
CA LYS A 1132 -12.48 -54.23 -74.27
C LYS A 1132 -11.27 -53.58 -73.63
N ASN A 1133 -10.10 -54.19 -73.82
CA ASN A 1133 -8.83 -53.69 -73.30
C ASN A 1133 -7.83 -53.52 -74.46
N LEU A 1134 -7.14 -52.40 -74.49
CA LEU A 1134 -6.01 -52.12 -75.37
C LEU A 1134 -4.78 -51.94 -74.49
N MET A 1135 -3.82 -52.84 -74.60
CA MET A 1135 -2.55 -52.79 -73.88
C MET A 1135 -1.40 -52.56 -74.87
N ILE A 1136 -0.53 -51.62 -74.57
CA ILE A 1136 0.67 -51.29 -75.34
C ILE A 1136 1.85 -51.51 -74.40
N ASP A 1137 2.75 -52.42 -74.74
CA ASP A 1137 3.97 -52.72 -73.98
C ASP A 1137 5.15 -52.99 -74.94
N ASP A 1138 6.31 -53.36 -74.41
CA ASP A 1138 7.52 -53.67 -75.20
C ASP A 1138 7.33 -54.82 -76.20
N SER A 1139 6.28 -55.63 -76.07
CA SER A 1139 5.95 -56.72 -76.99
C SER A 1139 5.03 -56.29 -78.15
N GLY A 1140 4.46 -55.08 -78.11
CA GLY A 1140 3.62 -54.51 -79.16
C GLY A 1140 2.23 -54.04 -78.69
N ILE A 1141 1.28 -53.95 -79.62
CA ILE A 1141 -0.11 -53.55 -79.35
C ILE A 1141 -0.99 -54.80 -79.23
N ASN A 1142 -1.54 -55.04 -78.04
CA ASN A 1142 -2.43 -56.16 -77.73
C ASN A 1142 -3.87 -55.67 -77.49
N ILE A 1143 -4.82 -56.18 -78.28
CA ILE A 1143 -6.26 -55.91 -78.13
C ILE A 1143 -6.93 -57.16 -77.57
N LEU A 1144 -7.51 -57.05 -76.37
CA LEU A 1144 -8.16 -58.14 -75.62
C LEU A 1144 -9.65 -57.88 -75.40
#